data_AF-A0A2T2PCB3-F1
#
_entry.id   AF-A0A2T2PCB3-F1
#
_cell.length_a   1.000
_cell.length_b   1.000
_cell.length_c   1.000
_cell.angle_alpha   90.00
_cell.angle_beta   90.00
_cell.angle_gamma   90.00
#
_symmetry.space_group_name_H-M   'P 1'
#
loop_
_entity.id
_entity.type
_entity.pdbx_description
1 polymer ?
#
loop_
_entity_poly.entity_id
_entity_poly.type
_entity_poly.pdbx_seq_one_letter_code
_entity_poly.pdbx_strand_id
1 'polypeptide(L)'
;MALQLRINSPNDGRPSFKGKSRILLRCSEPPESPLSKGNICDALELDSRPCKTLLPDDGHTWCRRHVKELNDLNSRWSKAHKEAEAIHVYNTDTAKQKVIKLRLAVDLRRQIREHFYPRGGDTTDFIKWVMILEKDVRALADSVLMTSLNQGPTPETPGVTTPHPDMGAEKIMILQSPMDPRIPIDSLRGMPDDGAIVILKHFYTDLCKEAIRRLYSIAPDLNDSRRSDSPIKAQNLHDTGTDLVRAWFRIMILNDSDAEALEHATRSRSIHDFLSRCHASQLETYCDFFEKAWRPHAVQYLRAAICAQTLAGGDIKTVALLGGMIPSTTEGLKMTKSCWDMLYRWFPTLLTPWTLASICSNFEDYTTICKLLMLGLYHDHWFDSYNILNDCTIGVYLGFIPSRKGDFYQEIGTRQEGELFVQRESRSYLCGHMAIGDPLTSAFLDELRKRTERLLLVVYEGTNADATVHPSDEDLFISRYRATEKLEQLEHADWTTDITLEDVKNDLRLRKTSMYDPIVVDSWQFIIIDKQAGLPFQLFDIVHDVLLMLVGDPSPRVIAKRVIREVIPPSVQEIYLNQLNINCSPEIRFPAPPEVFYEGNRQRCYNPDRGILIEHQQKAASENQHRDTNRFIRRVIEDMERCGIISLSTEYEEPQTRPVVIQGADGALDLYFPYDFGTLSPVPELTPSLTLPPSDCLTEFAKAFKQKHPSAIMAKGSILMHYCAWPMPSVKRLGKSRLNFGTWEGHIYHWNAMRKCSIIISSRKNNF
;
A
#
# COMPACT_ATOMS: atom_id res chain seq x y z
N MET A 1 7.09 8.89 20.39
CA MET A 1 8.05 7.76 20.50
C MET A 1 8.56 7.36 19.11
N ALA A 2 9.87 7.45 18.86
CA ALA A 2 10.46 7.06 17.57
C ALA A 2 11.69 6.15 17.73
N LEU A 3 11.68 5.03 17.01
CA LEU A 3 12.84 4.15 16.77
C LEU A 3 13.16 4.22 15.28
N GLN A 4 14.39 4.57 14.94
CA GLN A 4 14.84 4.55 13.55
C GLN A 4 16.04 3.62 13.43
N LEU A 5 15.87 2.58 12.62
CA LEU A 5 16.90 1.62 12.27
C LEU A 5 17.45 2.02 10.90
N ARG A 6 18.72 2.38 10.83
CA ARG A 6 19.37 2.69 9.55
C ARG A 6 20.58 1.81 9.37
N ILE A 7 20.63 1.08 8.27
CA ILE A 7 21.84 0.40 7.85
C ILE A 7 22.74 1.49 7.26
N ASN A 8 23.85 1.77 7.94
CA ASN A 8 24.89 2.60 7.37
C ASN A 8 25.51 1.79 6.22
N SER A 9 25.18 2.15 4.98
CA SER A 9 25.99 1.65 3.86
C SER A 9 27.44 2.03 4.16
N PRO A 10 28.39 1.06 4.14
CA PRO A 10 29.78 1.39 4.40
C PRO A 10 30.21 2.40 3.33
N ASN A 11 30.47 3.63 3.79
CA ASN A 11 30.81 4.87 3.10
C ASN A 11 29.59 5.63 2.48
N ASP A 12 29.50 6.97 2.48
CA ASP A 12 30.48 7.91 1.88
C ASP A 12 31.29 7.34 0.69
N GLY A 13 30.67 6.39 -0.01
CA GLY A 13 31.34 5.42 -0.87
C GLY A 13 30.49 4.17 -1.01
N ARG A 14 29.24 4.40 -1.41
CA ARG A 14 28.42 3.55 -2.27
C ARG A 14 28.61 2.04 -2.04
N PRO A 15 27.59 1.28 -1.59
CA PRO A 15 27.64 -0.16 -1.76
C PRO A 15 28.01 -0.41 -3.22
N SER A 16 29.15 -1.08 -3.42
CA SER A 16 29.71 -1.33 -4.73
C SER A 16 28.83 -2.36 -5.45
N PHE A 17 27.62 -1.97 -5.82
CA PHE A 17 26.97 -2.43 -7.03
C PHE A 17 27.69 -1.80 -8.24
N LYS A 18 29.03 -1.82 -8.28
CA LYS A 18 29.85 -1.47 -9.45
C LYS A 18 29.78 -2.59 -10.52
N GLY A 19 28.61 -3.20 -10.70
CA GLY A 19 28.24 -3.64 -12.05
C GLY A 19 27.68 -2.41 -12.74
N LYS A 20 28.12 -2.08 -13.94
CA LYS A 20 27.54 -0.97 -14.71
C LYS A 20 26.04 -1.24 -14.89
N SER A 21 25.17 -0.69 -14.03
CA SER A 21 23.76 -0.60 -14.35
C SER A 21 23.66 0.27 -15.60
N ARG A 22 22.94 -0.23 -16.59
CA ARG A 22 22.68 0.48 -17.83
C ARG A 22 21.19 0.61 -17.99
N ILE A 23 20.77 1.63 -18.72
CA ILE A 23 19.38 1.87 -19.03
C ILE A 23 18.89 0.71 -19.93
N LEU A 24 18.03 -0.15 -19.37
CA LEU A 24 17.43 -1.30 -20.08
C LEU A 24 16.21 -0.89 -20.91
N LEU A 25 15.43 0.07 -20.42
CA LEU A 25 14.30 0.67 -21.11
C LEU A 25 14.56 2.14 -21.39
N ARG A 26 14.33 2.56 -22.63
CA ARG A 26 14.36 3.96 -23.05
C ARG A 26 12.91 4.40 -23.24
N CYS A 27 12.58 5.59 -22.75
CA CYS A 27 11.25 6.21 -22.93
C CYS A 27 10.09 5.54 -22.14
N SER A 28 10.36 5.04 -20.93
CA SER A 28 9.34 4.47 -20.03
C SER A 28 9.30 5.22 -18.69
N GLU A 29 9.23 6.55 -18.72
CA GLU A 29 9.19 7.36 -17.51
C GLU A 29 7.81 7.25 -16.82
N PRO A 30 7.76 6.92 -15.52
CA PRO A 30 6.51 6.87 -14.78
C PRO A 30 5.91 8.28 -14.62
N PRO A 31 4.59 8.40 -14.39
CA PRO A 31 3.97 9.69 -14.14
C PRO A 31 4.54 10.36 -12.89
N GLU A 32 4.67 11.69 -12.95
CA GLU A 32 4.99 12.51 -11.79
C GLU A 32 3.87 12.43 -10.73
N SER A 33 4.19 12.78 -9.47
CA SER A 33 3.23 12.70 -8.38
C SER A 33 1.95 13.48 -8.69
N PRO A 34 0.76 12.96 -8.36
CA PRO A 34 -0.50 13.70 -8.50
C PRO A 34 -0.49 15.04 -7.76
N LEU A 35 0.29 15.14 -6.67
CA LEU A 35 0.47 16.35 -5.87
C LEU A 35 1.40 17.38 -6.55
N SER A 36 2.17 16.96 -7.55
CA SER A 36 3.10 17.78 -8.34
C SER A 36 2.49 18.26 -9.65
N LYS A 37 1.22 17.97 -9.93
CA LYS A 37 0.54 18.50 -11.13
C LYS A 37 0.44 20.02 -11.02
N GLY A 38 1.50 20.70 -11.43
CA GLY A 38 1.38 22.05 -11.95
C GLY A 38 0.57 21.98 -13.24
N ASN A 39 -0.22 23.01 -13.52
CA ASN A 39 -0.90 23.20 -14.79
C ASN A 39 0.15 23.45 -15.88
N ILE A 40 0.79 22.42 -16.42
CA ILE A 40 1.80 22.53 -17.49
C ILE A 40 1.33 21.72 -18.69
N CYS A 41 1.63 22.20 -19.90
CA CYS A 41 1.31 21.53 -21.14
C CYS A 41 2.00 20.15 -21.27
N ASP A 42 1.22 19.09 -21.57
CA ASP A 42 1.72 17.70 -21.67
C ASP A 42 2.42 17.34 -23.00
N ALA A 43 2.48 18.25 -23.97
CA ALA A 43 3.06 18.00 -25.29
C ALA A 43 4.60 18.14 -25.30
N LEU A 44 5.25 17.49 -26.25
CA LEU A 44 6.67 17.69 -26.55
C LEU A 44 6.87 18.80 -27.58
N GLU A 45 7.97 19.54 -27.42
CA GLU A 45 8.52 20.40 -28.45
C GLU A 45 9.18 19.57 -29.57
N LEU A 46 9.49 20.21 -30.70
CA LEU A 46 10.17 19.58 -31.85
C LEU A 46 11.53 18.95 -31.51
N ASP A 47 12.18 19.39 -30.43
CA ASP A 47 13.43 18.83 -29.90
C ASP A 47 13.20 17.69 -28.89
N SER A 48 11.97 17.16 -28.81
CA SER A 48 11.53 16.10 -27.90
C SER A 48 11.60 16.47 -26.41
N ARG A 49 11.65 17.77 -26.08
CA ARG A 49 11.61 18.23 -24.69
C ARG A 49 10.18 18.52 -24.23
N PRO A 50 9.85 18.27 -22.95
CA PRO A 50 8.54 18.64 -22.41
C PRO A 50 8.28 20.14 -22.55
N CYS A 51 7.07 20.49 -22.97
CA CYS A 51 6.65 21.88 -22.98
C CYS A 51 6.64 22.44 -21.55
N LYS A 52 7.15 23.66 -21.38
CA LYS A 52 7.20 24.35 -20.07
C LYS A 52 6.11 25.40 -19.88
N THR A 53 5.16 25.49 -20.82
CA THR A 53 4.10 26.50 -20.76
C THR A 53 3.06 26.14 -19.72
N LEU A 54 2.81 27.06 -18.78
CA LEU A 54 1.73 26.94 -17.80
C LEU A 54 0.36 27.09 -18.46
N LEU A 55 -0.60 26.26 -18.06
CA LEU A 55 -1.98 26.26 -18.52
C LEU A 55 -2.83 27.14 -17.60
N PRO A 56 -3.77 27.91 -18.15
CA PRO A 56 -4.57 28.87 -17.38
C PRO A 56 -5.60 28.22 -16.45
N ASP A 57 -6.07 26.99 -16.72
CA ASP A 57 -7.10 26.26 -15.95
C ASP A 57 -6.77 24.76 -15.83
N ASP A 58 -7.24 24.09 -14.76
CA ASP A 58 -7.05 22.66 -14.44
C ASP A 58 -7.71 21.67 -15.45
N GLY A 59 -8.38 22.18 -16.49
CA GLY A 59 -9.13 21.38 -17.47
C GLY A 59 -8.49 21.25 -18.85
N HIS A 60 -7.40 21.97 -19.13
CA HIS A 60 -6.72 21.89 -20.42
C HIS A 60 -5.48 20.97 -20.34
N THR A 61 -5.26 20.14 -21.36
CA THR A 61 -4.07 19.25 -21.47
C THR A 61 -2.92 19.89 -22.24
N TRP A 62 -3.25 20.76 -23.20
CA TRP A 62 -2.27 21.38 -24.10
C TRP A 62 -2.43 22.90 -24.17
N CYS A 63 -1.31 23.61 -24.36
CA CYS A 63 -1.32 25.05 -24.55
C CYS A 63 -1.89 25.43 -25.93
N ARG A 64 -2.33 26.68 -26.10
CA ARG A 64 -2.96 27.15 -27.36
C ARG A 64 -2.11 26.88 -28.62
N ARG A 65 -0.78 26.96 -28.50
CA ARG A 65 0.14 26.67 -29.62
C ARG A 65 0.06 25.19 -30.03
N HIS A 66 0.15 24.28 -29.07
CA HIS A 66 0.07 22.84 -29.30
C HIS A 66 -1.32 22.37 -29.74
N VAL A 67 -2.40 23.01 -29.26
CA VAL A 67 -3.75 22.76 -29.79
C VAL A 67 -3.85 23.11 -31.27
N LYS A 68 -3.27 24.24 -31.69
CA LYS A 68 -3.26 24.64 -33.11
C LYS A 68 -2.42 23.67 -33.96
N GLU A 69 -1.28 23.24 -33.45
CA GLU A 69 -0.41 22.28 -34.13
C GLU A 69 -1.08 20.91 -34.29
N LEU A 70 -1.73 20.40 -33.23
CA LEU A 70 -2.49 19.15 -33.28
C LEU A 70 -3.60 19.22 -34.34
N ASN A 71 -4.31 20.34 -34.42
CA ASN A 71 -5.36 20.56 -35.43
C ASN A 71 -4.79 20.57 -36.86
N ASP A 72 -3.64 21.23 -37.07
CA ASP A 72 -2.98 21.24 -38.38
C ASP A 72 -2.56 19.83 -38.80
N LEU A 73 -1.88 19.10 -37.91
CA LEU A 73 -1.43 17.73 -38.17
C LEU A 73 -2.61 16.78 -38.43
N ASN A 74 -3.69 16.87 -37.63
CA ASN A 74 -4.89 16.08 -37.86
C ASN A 74 -5.55 16.39 -39.21
N SER A 75 -5.57 17.67 -39.64
CA SER A 75 -6.12 18.06 -40.94
C SER A 75 -5.29 17.49 -42.10
N ARG A 76 -3.96 17.54 -41.99
CA ARG A 76 -3.02 17.00 -42.97
C ARG A 76 -3.10 15.48 -43.04
N TRP A 77 -3.18 14.81 -41.89
CA TRP A 77 -3.38 13.37 -41.81
C TRP A 77 -4.71 12.96 -42.47
N SER A 78 -5.80 13.63 -42.11
CA SER A 78 -7.13 13.34 -42.68
C SER A 78 -7.16 13.51 -44.20
N LYS A 79 -6.48 14.54 -44.72
CA LYS A 79 -6.34 14.75 -46.17
C LYS A 79 -5.53 13.63 -46.83
N ALA A 80 -4.35 13.29 -46.29
CA ALA A 80 -3.50 12.24 -46.83
C ALA A 80 -4.19 10.86 -46.81
N HIS A 81 -4.94 10.57 -45.73
CA HIS A 81 -5.69 9.33 -45.59
C HIS A 81 -6.83 9.23 -46.61
N LYS A 82 -7.66 10.28 -46.76
CA LYS A 82 -8.73 10.33 -47.78
C LYS A 82 -8.20 10.22 -49.21
N GLU A 83 -7.07 10.89 -49.49
CA GLU A 83 -6.39 10.77 -50.78
C GLU A 83 -5.90 9.34 -51.04
N ALA A 84 -5.42 8.63 -50.01
CA ALA A 84 -5.03 7.23 -50.13
C ALA A 84 -6.23 6.30 -50.33
N GLU A 85 -7.35 6.53 -49.64
CA GLU A 85 -8.59 5.75 -49.78
C GLU A 85 -9.17 5.85 -51.18
N ALA A 86 -9.18 7.05 -51.77
CA ALA A 86 -9.73 7.31 -53.10
C ALA A 86 -9.00 6.59 -54.25
N ILE A 87 -7.76 6.10 -54.04
CA ILE A 87 -6.99 5.39 -55.06
C ILE A 87 -7.39 3.91 -55.08
N HIS A 88 -8.02 3.45 -56.16
CA HIS A 88 -8.22 2.03 -56.44
C HIS A 88 -6.96 1.42 -57.09
N VAL A 89 -6.52 0.26 -56.60
CA VAL A 89 -5.34 -0.44 -57.15
C VAL A 89 -5.80 -1.48 -58.15
N TYR A 90 -5.43 -1.25 -59.41
CA TYR A 90 -5.66 -2.17 -60.53
C TYR A 90 -4.37 -2.45 -61.32
N ASN A 91 -3.29 -1.71 -61.03
CA ASN A 91 -1.99 -1.94 -61.63
C ASN A 91 -0.82 -1.47 -60.73
N THR A 92 0.42 -1.73 -61.14
CA THR A 92 1.64 -1.32 -60.40
C THR A 92 1.74 0.17 -60.13
N ASP A 93 1.30 1.03 -61.06
CA ASP A 93 1.49 2.47 -60.92
C ASP A 93 0.50 3.07 -59.92
N THR A 94 -0.75 2.60 -59.93
CA THR A 94 -1.74 2.95 -58.89
C THR A 94 -1.39 2.36 -57.53
N ALA A 95 -0.79 1.17 -57.48
CA ALA A 95 -0.23 0.60 -56.24
C ALA A 95 0.86 1.50 -55.65
N LYS A 96 1.81 1.97 -56.46
CA LYS A 96 2.86 2.91 -56.01
C LYS A 96 2.27 4.22 -55.48
N GLN A 97 1.31 4.80 -56.21
CA GLN A 97 0.65 6.05 -55.79
C GLN A 97 -0.06 5.88 -54.44
N LYS A 98 -0.80 4.77 -54.25
CA LYS A 98 -1.47 4.48 -52.98
C LYS A 98 -0.47 4.29 -51.84
N VAL A 99 0.62 3.52 -52.07
CA VAL A 99 1.67 3.30 -51.07
C VAL A 99 2.34 4.62 -50.63
N ILE A 100 2.62 5.55 -51.55
CA ILE A 100 3.21 6.86 -51.20
C ILE A 100 2.28 7.64 -50.26
N LYS A 101 0.97 7.65 -50.54
CA LYS A 101 -0.03 8.35 -49.71
C LYS A 101 -0.23 7.67 -48.36
N LEU A 102 -0.23 6.34 -48.33
CA LEU A 102 -0.30 5.57 -47.09
C LEU A 102 0.92 5.80 -46.19
N ARG A 103 2.15 5.84 -46.76
CA ARG A 103 3.37 6.19 -46.01
C ARG A 103 3.24 7.57 -45.35
N LEU A 104 2.82 8.58 -46.12
CA LEU A 104 2.60 9.92 -45.58
C LEU A 104 1.55 9.94 -44.45
N ALA A 105 0.45 9.20 -44.60
CA ALA A 105 -0.58 9.10 -43.57
C ALA A 105 -0.05 8.43 -42.28
N VAL A 106 0.73 7.35 -42.41
CA VAL A 106 1.38 6.68 -41.27
C VAL A 106 2.34 7.64 -40.56
N ASP A 107 3.19 8.35 -41.29
CA ASP A 107 4.17 9.27 -40.72
C ASP A 107 3.51 10.43 -39.97
N LEU A 108 2.46 11.04 -40.53
CA LEU A 108 1.70 12.11 -39.88
C LEU A 108 0.99 11.63 -38.62
N ARG A 109 0.38 10.43 -38.68
CA ARG A 109 -0.31 9.87 -37.51
C ARG A 109 0.67 9.52 -36.39
N ARG A 110 1.86 9.03 -36.74
CA ARG A 110 2.96 8.76 -35.80
C ARG A 110 3.47 10.05 -35.15
N GLN A 111 3.65 11.11 -35.94
CA GLN A 111 4.08 12.41 -35.41
C GLN A 111 3.08 12.95 -34.38
N ILE A 112 1.77 12.82 -34.64
CA ILE A 112 0.72 13.17 -33.67
C ILE A 112 0.87 12.36 -32.38
N ARG A 113 1.09 11.04 -32.50
CA ARG A 113 1.30 10.18 -31.32
C ARG A 113 2.51 10.64 -30.49
N GLU A 114 3.65 10.80 -31.12
CA GLU A 114 4.92 11.08 -30.44
C GLU A 114 4.96 12.48 -29.82
N HIS A 115 4.37 13.49 -30.46
CA HIS A 115 4.35 14.86 -29.91
C HIS A 115 3.30 15.10 -28.83
N PHE A 116 2.10 14.52 -28.98
CA PHE A 116 0.95 14.86 -28.12
C PHE A 116 0.63 13.81 -27.08
N TYR A 117 1.16 12.59 -27.23
CA TYR A 117 0.96 11.48 -26.30
C TYR A 117 2.30 10.85 -25.86
N PRO A 118 3.30 11.66 -25.45
CA PRO A 118 4.65 11.17 -25.16
C PRO A 118 4.73 10.25 -23.94
N ARG A 119 3.78 10.38 -23.02
CA ARG A 119 3.64 9.54 -21.82
C ARG A 119 2.72 8.33 -22.04
N GLY A 120 2.41 8.03 -23.30
CA GLY A 120 1.47 6.96 -23.63
C GLY A 120 0.06 7.29 -23.16
N GLY A 121 -0.56 8.29 -23.78
CA GLY A 121 -2.01 8.46 -23.72
C GLY A 121 -2.75 7.23 -24.25
N ASP A 122 -4.06 7.34 -24.43
CA ASP A 122 -4.81 6.25 -25.06
C ASP A 122 -4.36 6.09 -26.54
N THR A 123 -3.47 5.12 -26.78
CA THR A 123 -2.92 4.75 -28.09
C THR A 123 -3.79 3.69 -28.75
N THR A 124 -4.89 3.24 -28.11
CA THR A 124 -5.77 2.22 -28.68
C THR A 124 -6.34 2.66 -30.01
N ASP A 125 -6.63 3.96 -30.18
CA ASP A 125 -7.08 4.51 -31.45
C ASP A 125 -6.02 4.40 -32.56
N PHE A 126 -4.74 4.54 -32.22
CA PHE A 126 -3.65 4.34 -33.16
C PHE A 126 -3.49 2.86 -33.55
N ILE A 127 -3.51 1.95 -32.56
CA ILE A 127 -3.39 0.51 -32.79
C ILE A 127 -4.59 0.00 -33.61
N LYS A 128 -5.81 0.43 -33.28
CA LYS A 128 -7.02 0.13 -34.06
C LYS A 128 -6.90 0.63 -35.49
N TRP A 129 -6.39 1.85 -35.70
CA TRP A 129 -6.18 2.39 -37.04
C TRP A 129 -5.14 1.58 -37.84
N VAL A 130 -4.03 1.18 -37.22
CA VAL A 130 -3.06 0.27 -37.87
C VAL A 130 -3.73 -1.04 -38.23
N MET A 131 -4.52 -1.64 -37.34
CA MET A 131 -5.25 -2.88 -37.62
C MET A 131 -6.24 -2.75 -38.81
N ILE A 132 -6.93 -1.61 -38.93
CA ILE A 132 -7.79 -1.31 -40.08
C ILE A 132 -6.95 -1.21 -41.35
N LEU A 133 -5.86 -0.45 -41.32
CA LEU A 133 -4.93 -0.32 -42.45
C LEU A 133 -4.38 -1.67 -42.90
N GLU A 134 -4.01 -2.55 -41.98
CA GLU A 134 -3.56 -3.91 -42.29
C GLU A 134 -4.63 -4.74 -42.99
N LYS A 135 -5.87 -4.67 -42.49
CA LYS A 135 -7.01 -5.36 -43.08
C LYS A 135 -7.28 -4.84 -44.49
N ASP A 136 -7.21 -3.53 -44.70
CA ASP A 136 -7.45 -2.90 -45.99
C ASP A 136 -6.37 -3.26 -47.02
N VAL A 137 -5.09 -3.24 -46.62
CA VAL A 137 -3.98 -3.67 -47.48
C VAL A 137 -4.09 -5.16 -47.83
N ARG A 138 -4.50 -5.99 -46.87
CA ARG A 138 -4.76 -7.42 -47.09
C ARG A 138 -5.90 -7.63 -48.09
N ALA A 139 -7.06 -7.03 -47.85
CA ALA A 139 -8.22 -7.12 -48.72
C ALA A 139 -7.92 -6.60 -50.14
N LEU A 140 -7.08 -5.57 -50.25
CA LEU A 140 -6.62 -5.04 -51.53
C LEU A 140 -5.74 -6.04 -52.28
N ALA A 141 -4.77 -6.67 -51.60
CA ALA A 141 -3.92 -7.69 -52.20
C ALA A 141 -4.72 -8.93 -52.61
N ASP A 142 -5.68 -9.36 -51.79
CA ASP A 142 -6.56 -10.48 -52.10
C ASP A 142 -7.48 -10.14 -53.29
N SER A 143 -7.99 -8.92 -53.37
CA SER A 143 -8.78 -8.42 -54.52
C SER A 143 -7.97 -8.40 -55.81
N VAL A 144 -6.71 -7.94 -55.77
CA VAL A 144 -5.82 -7.95 -56.93
C VAL A 144 -5.55 -9.39 -57.36
N LEU A 145 -5.26 -10.29 -56.41
CA LEU A 145 -5.02 -11.71 -56.68
C LEU A 145 -6.24 -12.36 -57.35
N MET A 146 -7.45 -12.16 -56.81
CA MET A 146 -8.68 -12.72 -57.37
C MET A 146 -9.01 -12.14 -58.76
N THR A 147 -8.75 -10.84 -58.98
CA THR A 147 -8.97 -10.21 -60.28
C THR A 147 -8.05 -10.80 -61.34
N SER A 148 -6.77 -11.02 -61.01
CA SER A 148 -5.81 -11.61 -61.93
C SER A 148 -6.06 -13.10 -62.18
N LEU A 149 -6.52 -13.85 -61.17
CA LEU A 149 -6.94 -15.26 -61.34
C LEU A 149 -8.16 -15.37 -62.27
N ASN A 150 -9.08 -14.40 -62.22
CA ASN A 150 -10.24 -14.34 -63.12
C ASN A 150 -9.90 -13.84 -64.55
N GLN A 151 -8.70 -13.27 -64.76
CA GLN A 151 -8.20 -12.81 -66.06
C GLN A 151 -7.27 -13.80 -66.76
N GLY A 152 -7.01 -14.97 -66.16
CA GLY A 152 -6.27 -16.03 -66.83
C GLY A 152 -6.98 -16.45 -68.13
N PRO A 153 -6.27 -16.64 -69.26
CA PRO A 153 -6.89 -17.09 -70.49
C PRO A 153 -7.51 -18.47 -70.27
N THR A 154 -8.76 -18.66 -70.70
CA THR A 154 -9.24 -20.00 -71.08
C THR A 154 -8.16 -20.61 -71.97
N PRO A 155 -7.56 -21.76 -71.60
CA PRO A 155 -6.54 -22.37 -72.43
C PRO A 155 -7.19 -22.67 -73.79
N GLU A 156 -6.62 -22.09 -74.84
CA GLU A 156 -6.94 -22.48 -76.21
C GLU A 156 -6.72 -23.99 -76.32
N THR A 157 -7.80 -24.68 -76.65
CA THR A 157 -7.88 -26.08 -77.04
C THR A 157 -6.70 -26.48 -77.94
N PRO A 158 -5.81 -27.41 -77.54
CA PRO A 158 -5.17 -28.29 -78.48
C PRO A 158 -6.18 -29.40 -78.82
N GLY A 159 -6.40 -29.64 -80.11
CA GLY A 159 -7.36 -30.61 -80.60
C GLY A 159 -7.21 -32.02 -80.00
N VAL A 160 -8.33 -32.53 -79.48
CA VAL A 160 -8.89 -33.89 -79.63
C VAL A 160 -7.90 -35.08 -79.61
N THR A 161 -7.93 -35.86 -78.52
CA THR A 161 -8.42 -37.26 -78.47
C THR A 161 -8.44 -37.81 -77.02
N THR A 162 -9.64 -37.80 -76.40
CA THR A 162 -10.29 -38.75 -75.44
C THR A 162 -9.51 -39.62 -74.42
N PRO A 163 -10.11 -40.12 -73.30
CA PRO A 163 -11.35 -39.73 -72.58
C PRO A 163 -11.21 -39.59 -71.03
N HIS A 164 -12.20 -38.92 -70.42
CA HIS A 164 -12.53 -38.83 -68.97
C HIS A 164 -12.71 -40.21 -68.26
N PRO A 165 -12.88 -40.31 -66.90
CA PRO A 165 -13.29 -39.27 -65.90
C PRO A 165 -12.52 -39.32 -64.55
N ASP A 166 -12.63 -38.28 -63.72
CA ASP A 166 -13.20 -38.49 -62.38
C ASP A 166 -13.54 -37.19 -61.63
N MET A 167 -14.60 -37.33 -60.84
CA MET A 167 -15.27 -36.30 -60.05
C MET A 167 -14.44 -35.83 -58.84
N GLY A 168 -14.73 -34.60 -58.40
CA GLY A 168 -14.66 -34.26 -56.99
C GLY A 168 -13.29 -33.85 -56.45
N ALA A 169 -12.92 -32.60 -56.68
CA ALA A 169 -12.25 -31.82 -55.67
C ALA A 169 -12.62 -30.35 -55.90
N GLU A 170 -13.64 -29.86 -55.20
CA GLU A 170 -13.57 -28.47 -54.76
C GLU A 170 -12.25 -28.34 -54.01
N LYS A 171 -11.23 -27.86 -54.72
CA LYS A 171 -9.93 -27.56 -54.15
C LYS A 171 -10.21 -26.36 -53.26
N ILE A 172 -10.53 -26.60 -51.99
CA ILE A 172 -10.53 -25.59 -50.94
C ILE A 172 -9.07 -25.14 -50.83
N MET A 173 -8.67 -24.25 -51.74
CA MET A 173 -7.43 -23.51 -51.63
C MET A 173 -7.67 -22.53 -50.48
N ILE A 174 -7.27 -22.92 -49.28
CA ILE A 174 -7.02 -21.96 -48.21
C ILE A 174 -5.81 -21.14 -48.69
N LEU A 175 -6.06 -20.13 -49.52
CA LEU A 175 -5.07 -19.15 -49.92
C LEU A 175 -4.77 -18.33 -48.66
N GLN A 176 -3.69 -18.69 -47.97
CA GLN A 176 -3.09 -17.78 -47.01
C GLN A 176 -2.79 -16.48 -47.76
N SER A 177 -3.29 -15.34 -47.25
CA SER A 177 -3.15 -14.07 -47.93
C SER A 177 -1.67 -13.77 -48.20
N PRO A 178 -1.30 -13.27 -49.39
CA PRO A 178 0.10 -12.94 -49.71
C PRO A 178 0.69 -11.88 -48.77
N MET A 179 -0.16 -11.13 -48.06
CA MET A 179 0.27 -10.15 -47.06
C MET A 179 0.69 -10.77 -45.72
N ASP A 180 0.44 -12.07 -45.46
CA ASP A 180 0.90 -12.74 -44.23
C ASP A 180 2.42 -12.57 -44.05
N PRO A 181 2.91 -11.93 -42.97
CA PRO A 181 4.33 -11.74 -42.69
C PRO A 181 5.17 -13.04 -42.74
N ARG A 182 4.55 -14.20 -42.49
CA ARG A 182 5.21 -15.51 -42.52
C ARG A 182 5.57 -15.98 -43.93
N ILE A 183 4.94 -15.41 -44.96
CA ILE A 183 5.23 -15.69 -46.36
C ILE A 183 6.36 -14.76 -46.82
N PRO A 184 7.55 -15.31 -47.17
CA PRO A 184 8.66 -14.52 -47.68
C PRO A 184 8.29 -13.81 -48.99
N ILE A 185 8.81 -12.60 -49.19
CA ILE A 185 8.64 -11.83 -50.43
C ILE A 185 9.08 -12.65 -51.66
N ASP A 186 10.14 -13.44 -51.53
CA ASP A 186 10.67 -14.24 -52.64
C ASP A 186 9.70 -15.33 -53.10
N SER A 187 8.83 -15.82 -52.21
CA SER A 187 7.76 -16.78 -52.55
C SER A 187 6.65 -16.16 -53.39
N LEU A 188 6.61 -14.83 -53.51
CA LEU A 188 5.64 -14.10 -54.33
C LEU A 188 6.18 -13.83 -55.75
N ARG A 189 7.46 -14.12 -56.01
CA ARG A 189 8.07 -13.95 -57.35
C ARG A 189 7.52 -15.04 -58.28
N GLY A 190 6.60 -14.66 -59.17
CA GLY A 190 5.91 -15.58 -60.08
C GLY A 190 4.42 -15.74 -59.82
N MET A 191 3.85 -14.94 -58.90
CA MET A 191 2.40 -14.80 -58.81
C MET A 191 1.82 -14.22 -60.12
N PRO A 192 0.61 -14.62 -60.52
CA PRO A 192 -0.07 -14.08 -61.69
C PRO A 192 -0.58 -12.68 -61.38
N ASP A 193 0.31 -11.72 -61.10
CA ASP A 193 -0.01 -10.32 -60.93
C ASP A 193 0.99 -9.46 -61.70
N ASP A 194 0.64 -8.20 -61.95
CA ASP A 194 1.51 -7.26 -62.66
C ASP A 194 2.66 -6.72 -61.80
N GLY A 195 2.77 -7.19 -60.54
CA GLY A 195 3.73 -6.75 -59.54
C GLY A 195 3.13 -5.84 -58.46
N ALA A 196 1.84 -5.50 -58.54
CA ALA A 196 1.14 -4.71 -57.53
C ALA A 196 1.15 -5.36 -56.13
N ILE A 197 1.03 -6.69 -56.05
CA ILE A 197 1.06 -7.42 -54.77
C ILE A 197 2.45 -7.30 -54.13
N VAL A 198 3.52 -7.38 -54.93
CA VAL A 198 4.90 -7.23 -54.45
C VAL A 198 5.12 -5.82 -53.87
N ILE A 199 4.58 -4.77 -54.52
CA ILE A 199 4.65 -3.39 -54.05
C ILE A 199 3.93 -3.21 -52.71
N LEU A 200 2.72 -3.76 -52.58
CA LEU A 200 1.95 -3.73 -51.33
C LEU A 200 2.67 -4.52 -50.22
N LYS A 201 3.28 -5.67 -50.56
CA LYS A 201 4.08 -6.46 -49.62
C LYS A 201 5.31 -5.70 -49.13
N HIS A 202 6.00 -4.97 -50.00
CA HIS A 202 7.14 -4.13 -49.61
C HIS A 202 6.72 -3.05 -48.61
N PHE A 203 5.61 -2.34 -48.88
CA PHE A 203 5.06 -1.36 -47.94
C PHE A 203 4.76 -1.99 -46.57
N TYR A 204 4.07 -3.13 -46.57
CA TYR A 204 3.71 -3.80 -45.32
C TYR A 204 4.93 -4.32 -44.54
N THR A 205 5.92 -4.86 -45.27
CA THR A 205 7.18 -5.31 -44.68
C THR A 205 7.98 -4.14 -44.09
N ASP A 206 8.01 -2.99 -44.78
CA ASP A 206 8.65 -1.77 -44.28
C ASP A 206 7.96 -1.27 -43.00
N LEU A 207 6.63 -1.32 -42.94
CA LEU A 207 5.86 -0.98 -41.74
C LEU A 207 6.23 -1.88 -40.56
N CYS A 208 6.32 -3.20 -40.77
CA CYS A 208 6.72 -4.15 -39.73
C CYS A 208 8.17 -3.93 -39.28
N LYS A 209 9.11 -3.74 -40.23
CA LYS A 209 10.53 -3.47 -39.91
C LYS A 209 10.70 -2.19 -39.11
N GLU A 210 9.90 -1.16 -39.39
CA GLU A 210 9.91 0.09 -38.63
C GLU A 210 9.41 -0.11 -37.19
N ALA A 211 8.30 -0.82 -37.01
CA ALA A 211 7.78 -1.14 -35.68
C ALA A 211 8.79 -1.96 -34.87
N ILE A 212 9.46 -2.95 -35.47
CA ILE A 212 10.55 -3.72 -34.83
C ILE A 212 11.72 -2.80 -34.46
N ARG A 213 12.14 -1.89 -35.35
CA ARG A 213 13.22 -0.93 -35.07
C ARG A 213 12.85 -0.03 -33.89
N ARG A 214 11.62 0.46 -33.84
CA ARG A 214 11.12 1.25 -32.70
C ARG A 214 11.08 0.42 -31.42
N LEU A 215 10.57 -0.81 -31.45
CA LEU A 215 10.60 -1.70 -30.29
C LEU A 215 12.02 -1.88 -29.75
N TYR A 216 13.01 -2.10 -30.62
CA TYR A 216 14.42 -2.17 -30.22
C TYR A 216 15.04 -0.83 -29.81
N SER A 217 14.44 0.30 -30.20
CA SER A 217 14.85 1.60 -29.68
C SER A 217 14.37 1.80 -28.23
N ILE A 218 13.20 1.25 -27.87
CA ILE A 218 12.61 1.29 -26.53
C ILE A 218 13.29 0.24 -25.63
N ALA A 219 13.34 -1.02 -26.07
CA ALA A 219 13.91 -2.16 -25.37
C ALA A 219 14.98 -2.88 -26.23
N PRO A 220 16.23 -2.35 -26.29
CA PRO A 220 17.29 -2.90 -27.13
C PRO A 220 17.64 -4.36 -26.86
N ASP A 221 17.44 -4.81 -25.61
CA ASP A 221 17.78 -6.14 -25.14
C ASP A 221 16.91 -7.27 -25.72
N LEU A 222 15.80 -6.93 -26.37
CA LEU A 222 14.99 -7.88 -27.15
C LEU A 222 15.65 -8.31 -28.46
N ASN A 223 16.66 -7.59 -28.95
CA ASN A 223 17.32 -7.93 -30.20
C ASN A 223 18.29 -9.11 -30.01
N ASP A 224 17.86 -10.31 -30.38
CA ASP A 224 18.66 -11.54 -30.36
C ASP A 224 19.06 -12.04 -31.76
N SER A 225 18.94 -11.19 -32.80
CA SER A 225 19.25 -11.51 -34.20
C SER A 225 20.71 -11.92 -34.44
N ARG A 226 21.63 -11.51 -33.56
CA ARG A 226 23.07 -11.82 -33.64
C ARG A 226 23.41 -12.93 -32.66
N ARG A 227 23.27 -14.20 -33.07
CA ARG A 227 24.01 -15.28 -32.41
C ARG A 227 25.50 -15.10 -32.75
N SER A 228 26.34 -15.05 -31.72
CA SER A 228 27.79 -15.10 -31.90
C SER A 228 28.16 -16.49 -32.41
N ASP A 229 28.25 -16.67 -33.73
CA ASP A 229 28.78 -17.89 -34.37
C ASP A 229 30.31 -18.05 -34.21
N SER A 230 30.91 -17.40 -33.20
CA SER A 230 32.34 -17.54 -32.88
C SER A 230 32.52 -18.34 -31.58
N PRO A 231 33.19 -19.52 -31.61
CA PRO A 231 33.38 -20.34 -30.41
C PRO A 231 34.35 -19.77 -29.37
N ILE A 232 34.96 -18.60 -29.61
CA ILE A 232 36.19 -18.19 -28.90
C ILE A 232 36.00 -16.94 -28.02
N LYS A 233 34.81 -16.33 -27.94
CA LYS A 233 34.55 -15.19 -27.01
C LYS A 233 33.19 -15.23 -26.31
N ALA A 234 32.68 -16.41 -25.97
CA ALA A 234 31.46 -16.58 -25.17
C ALA A 234 31.62 -16.23 -23.67
N GLN A 235 32.66 -15.47 -23.29
CA GLN A 235 32.85 -14.93 -21.93
C GLN A 235 32.48 -13.44 -21.82
N ASN A 236 32.02 -12.79 -22.89
CA ASN A 236 31.40 -11.48 -22.78
C ASN A 236 29.94 -11.61 -22.29
N LEU A 237 29.85 -11.78 -20.97
CA LEU A 237 28.74 -11.48 -20.05
C LEU A 237 27.32 -11.74 -20.57
N HIS A 238 26.74 -12.88 -20.19
CA HIS A 238 25.30 -12.98 -19.96
C HIS A 238 24.91 -11.91 -18.93
N ASP A 239 24.32 -10.83 -19.42
CA ASP A 239 23.81 -9.73 -18.60
C ASP A 239 22.45 -10.17 -18.04
N THR A 240 22.35 -10.32 -16.71
CA THR A 240 21.09 -10.68 -16.05
C THR A 240 19.97 -9.67 -16.36
N GLY A 241 20.30 -8.41 -16.65
CA GLY A 241 19.33 -7.43 -17.12
C GLY A 241 18.72 -7.79 -18.48
N THR A 242 19.54 -8.27 -19.42
CA THR A 242 19.05 -8.73 -20.74
C THR A 242 18.15 -9.94 -20.60
N ASP A 243 18.54 -10.92 -19.77
CA ASP A 243 17.73 -12.12 -19.54
C ASP A 243 16.37 -11.76 -18.91
N LEU A 244 16.34 -10.79 -17.99
CA LEU A 244 15.10 -10.26 -17.42
C LEU A 244 14.18 -9.62 -18.45
N VAL A 245 14.67 -8.71 -19.29
CA VAL A 245 13.84 -8.06 -20.33
C VAL A 245 13.26 -9.08 -21.30
N ARG A 246 14.05 -10.09 -21.68
CA ARG A 246 13.60 -11.16 -22.57
C ARG A 246 12.61 -12.11 -21.90
N ALA A 247 12.81 -12.45 -20.63
CA ALA A 247 11.86 -13.24 -19.85
C ALA A 247 10.54 -12.49 -19.66
N TRP A 248 10.61 -11.19 -19.35
CA TRP A 248 9.45 -10.31 -19.22
C TRP A 248 8.60 -10.30 -20.50
N PHE A 249 9.23 -10.14 -21.67
CA PHE A 249 8.52 -10.21 -22.95
C PHE A 249 7.86 -11.58 -23.18
N ARG A 250 8.58 -12.67 -22.91
CA ARG A 250 8.03 -14.03 -23.05
C ARG A 250 6.82 -14.28 -22.15
N ILE A 251 6.86 -13.80 -20.91
CA ILE A 251 5.74 -13.95 -19.95
C ILE A 251 4.53 -13.14 -20.45
N MET A 252 4.73 -11.92 -20.94
CA MET A 252 3.65 -11.15 -21.57
C MET A 252 3.04 -11.91 -22.76
N ILE A 253 3.86 -12.46 -23.65
CA ILE A 253 3.36 -13.26 -24.79
C ILE A 253 2.54 -14.46 -24.30
N LEU A 254 3.02 -15.19 -23.28
CA LEU A 254 2.31 -16.34 -22.73
C LEU A 254 0.91 -15.98 -22.19
N ASN A 255 0.74 -14.80 -21.59
CA ASN A 255 -0.49 -14.43 -20.89
C ASN A 255 -1.48 -13.61 -21.74
N ASP A 256 -0.99 -12.74 -22.64
CA ASP A 256 -1.84 -11.79 -23.37
C ASP A 256 -2.03 -12.09 -24.86
N SER A 257 -1.33 -13.10 -25.39
CA SER A 257 -1.42 -13.42 -26.82
C SER A 257 -2.56 -14.39 -27.13
N ASP A 258 -3.12 -14.27 -28.33
CA ASP A 258 -4.08 -15.24 -28.85
C ASP A 258 -3.43 -16.59 -29.18
N ALA A 259 -4.26 -17.60 -29.46
CA ALA A 259 -3.80 -18.95 -29.73
C ALA A 259 -2.84 -19.01 -30.94
N GLU A 260 -3.07 -18.19 -31.97
CA GLU A 260 -2.26 -18.15 -33.18
C GLU A 260 -0.87 -17.56 -32.91
N ALA A 261 -0.78 -16.46 -32.17
CA ALA A 261 0.48 -15.86 -31.76
C ALA A 261 1.27 -16.78 -30.80
N LEU A 262 0.59 -17.53 -29.92
CA LEU A 262 1.22 -18.53 -29.06
C LEU A 262 1.77 -19.74 -29.86
N GLU A 263 1.02 -20.25 -30.82
CA GLU A 263 1.49 -21.31 -31.73
C GLU A 263 2.73 -20.85 -32.51
N HIS A 264 2.72 -19.60 -32.97
CA HIS A 264 3.87 -18.99 -33.63
C HIS A 264 5.07 -18.80 -32.69
N ALA A 265 4.83 -18.33 -31.47
CA ALA A 265 5.87 -18.11 -30.46
C ALA A 265 6.55 -19.41 -30.00
N THR A 266 5.79 -20.52 -29.90
CA THR A 266 6.35 -21.84 -29.55
C THR A 266 7.21 -22.43 -30.66
N ARG A 267 6.91 -22.14 -31.93
CA ARG A 267 7.71 -22.57 -33.09
C ARG A 267 8.94 -21.69 -33.34
N SER A 268 8.95 -20.47 -32.82
CA SER A 268 10.02 -19.49 -33.08
C SER A 268 11.27 -19.78 -32.25
N ARG A 269 12.45 -19.73 -32.90
CA ARG A 269 13.73 -20.06 -32.25
C ARG A 269 14.35 -18.91 -31.46
N SER A 270 13.88 -17.69 -31.68
CA SER A 270 14.38 -16.45 -31.07
C SER A 270 13.27 -15.40 -31.04
N ILE A 271 13.47 -14.35 -30.24
CA ILE A 271 12.55 -13.20 -30.17
C ILE A 271 12.54 -12.46 -31.52
N HIS A 272 13.69 -12.28 -32.15
CA HIS A 272 13.76 -11.65 -33.48
C HIS A 272 13.03 -12.45 -34.56
N ASP A 273 13.18 -13.77 -34.59
CA ASP A 273 12.49 -14.65 -35.56
C ASP A 273 10.97 -14.52 -35.42
N PHE A 274 10.47 -14.52 -34.18
CA PHE A 274 9.07 -14.26 -33.88
C PHE A 274 8.61 -12.87 -34.34
N LEU A 275 9.29 -11.81 -33.90
CA LEU A 275 8.90 -10.43 -34.25
C LEU A 275 8.92 -10.20 -35.77
N SER A 276 9.86 -10.79 -36.49
CA SER A 276 9.99 -10.65 -37.95
C SER A 276 8.80 -11.20 -38.74
N ARG A 277 7.98 -12.06 -38.10
CA ARG A 277 6.81 -12.72 -38.66
C ARG A 277 5.50 -12.34 -37.94
N CYS A 278 5.54 -11.29 -37.11
CA CYS A 278 4.34 -10.70 -36.49
C CYS A 278 3.69 -9.68 -37.42
N HIS A 279 2.40 -9.42 -37.18
CA HIS A 279 1.68 -8.32 -37.81
C HIS A 279 2.11 -6.96 -37.21
N ALA A 280 2.03 -5.88 -38.00
CA ALA A 280 2.34 -4.53 -37.55
C ALA A 280 1.46 -4.07 -36.39
N SER A 281 0.17 -4.44 -36.35
CA SER A 281 -0.70 -4.13 -35.20
C SER A 281 -0.22 -4.79 -33.91
N GLN A 282 0.18 -6.07 -33.97
CA GLN A 282 0.76 -6.80 -32.83
C GLN A 282 2.09 -6.16 -32.36
N LEU A 283 2.95 -5.78 -33.32
CA LEU A 283 4.21 -5.09 -33.02
C LEU A 283 4.01 -3.73 -32.33
N GLU A 284 2.97 -2.98 -32.72
CA GLU A 284 2.59 -1.72 -32.06
C GLU A 284 2.05 -1.95 -30.64
N THR A 285 1.30 -3.03 -30.40
CA THR A 285 0.90 -3.43 -29.03
C THR A 285 2.13 -3.73 -28.16
N TYR A 286 3.15 -4.39 -28.70
CA TYR A 286 4.40 -4.64 -27.96
C TYR A 286 5.21 -3.36 -27.71
N CYS A 287 5.19 -2.40 -28.64
CA CYS A 287 5.77 -1.07 -28.39
C CYS A 287 5.03 -0.37 -27.24
N ASP A 288 3.70 -0.38 -27.28
CA ASP A 288 2.85 0.24 -26.24
C ASP A 288 3.12 -0.33 -24.85
N PHE A 289 3.27 -1.66 -24.77
CA PHE A 289 3.61 -2.37 -23.54
C PHE A 289 4.89 -1.85 -22.89
N PHE A 290 5.98 -1.71 -23.66
CA PHE A 290 7.26 -1.25 -23.11
C PHE A 290 7.32 0.26 -22.90
N GLU A 291 6.66 1.08 -23.73
CA GLU A 291 6.54 2.52 -23.49
C GLU A 291 5.78 2.81 -22.18
N LYS A 292 4.80 1.96 -21.85
CA LYS A 292 3.99 2.04 -20.63
C LYS A 292 4.37 0.97 -19.60
N ALA A 293 5.64 0.58 -19.59
CA ALA A 293 6.17 -0.49 -18.74
C ALA A 293 5.96 -0.26 -17.23
N TRP A 294 5.67 0.96 -16.79
CA TRP A 294 5.32 1.33 -15.41
C TRP A 294 3.88 0.97 -15.01
N ARG A 295 3.02 0.60 -15.97
CA ARG A 295 1.63 0.22 -15.68
C ARG A 295 1.58 -1.13 -14.95
N PRO A 296 0.62 -1.35 -14.04
CA PRO A 296 0.51 -2.57 -13.24
C PRO A 296 0.54 -3.86 -14.07
N HIS A 297 -0.16 -3.88 -15.21
CA HIS A 297 -0.19 -5.04 -16.10
C HIS A 297 1.18 -5.39 -16.71
N ALA A 298 2.05 -4.41 -16.97
CA ALA A 298 3.41 -4.69 -17.40
C ALA A 298 4.30 -5.09 -16.22
N VAL A 299 4.17 -4.37 -15.10
CA VAL A 299 4.95 -4.54 -13.89
C VAL A 299 4.71 -5.92 -13.23
N GLN A 300 3.50 -6.48 -13.30
CA GLN A 300 3.20 -7.83 -12.78
C GLN A 300 4.02 -8.92 -13.50
N TYR A 301 4.24 -8.78 -14.82
CA TYR A 301 5.06 -9.73 -15.58
C TYR A 301 6.54 -9.51 -15.34
N LEU A 302 6.96 -8.26 -15.09
CA LEU A 302 8.31 -7.97 -14.65
C LEU A 302 8.61 -8.64 -13.32
N ARG A 303 7.68 -8.55 -12.36
CA ARG A 303 7.77 -9.28 -11.09
C ARG A 303 7.95 -10.78 -11.33
N ALA A 304 7.11 -11.38 -12.17
CA ALA A 304 7.21 -12.80 -12.46
C ALA A 304 8.58 -13.18 -13.06
N ALA A 305 9.11 -12.37 -13.97
CA ALA A 305 10.44 -12.55 -14.55
C ALA A 305 11.56 -12.46 -13.49
N ILE A 306 11.49 -11.47 -12.60
CA ILE A 306 12.48 -11.28 -11.53
C ILE A 306 12.44 -12.43 -10.53
N CYS A 307 11.25 -12.81 -10.07
CA CYS A 307 11.11 -13.93 -9.13
C CYS A 307 11.57 -15.25 -9.74
N ALA A 308 11.25 -15.53 -11.01
CA ALA A 308 11.72 -16.74 -11.68
C ALA A 308 13.25 -16.80 -11.76
N GLN A 309 13.92 -15.66 -11.96
CA GLN A 309 15.37 -15.59 -12.08
C GLN A 309 16.10 -15.82 -10.74
N THR A 310 15.49 -15.48 -9.61
CA THR A 310 16.08 -15.66 -8.27
C THR A 310 15.81 -17.03 -7.66
N LEU A 311 14.81 -17.76 -8.17
CA LEU A 311 14.47 -19.11 -7.76
C LEU A 311 15.42 -20.11 -8.43
N ALA A 312 16.62 -20.24 -7.86
CA ALA A 312 17.60 -21.23 -8.29
C ALA A 312 17.06 -22.66 -8.03
N GLY A 313 16.48 -23.29 -9.05
CA GLY A 313 16.27 -24.74 -9.10
C GLY A 313 15.09 -25.33 -8.32
N GLY A 314 14.05 -24.55 -8.00
CA GLY A 314 12.78 -25.12 -7.51
C GLY A 314 11.97 -25.81 -8.62
N ASP A 315 11.05 -26.72 -8.26
CA ASP A 315 10.08 -27.41 -9.14
C ASP A 315 9.03 -26.45 -9.76
N ILE A 316 9.47 -25.31 -10.28
CA ILE A 316 8.60 -24.42 -11.04
C ILE A 316 8.43 -25.06 -12.41
N LYS A 317 7.20 -25.42 -12.75
CA LYS A 317 6.89 -25.86 -14.10
C LYS A 317 7.28 -24.74 -15.06
N THR A 318 8.13 -25.05 -16.03
CA THR A 318 8.61 -24.09 -17.02
C THR A 318 8.10 -24.43 -18.41
N VAL A 319 7.82 -23.41 -19.21
CA VAL A 319 7.47 -23.53 -20.64
C VAL A 319 8.58 -22.93 -21.49
N ALA A 320 8.91 -23.60 -22.59
CA ALA A 320 9.83 -23.09 -23.60
C ALA A 320 9.06 -22.20 -24.59
N LEU A 321 9.47 -20.93 -24.71
CA LEU A 321 8.85 -19.96 -25.61
C LEU A 321 9.93 -19.01 -26.17
N LEU A 322 9.88 -18.69 -27.48
CA LEU A 322 10.84 -17.78 -28.12
C LEU A 322 12.31 -18.14 -27.82
N GLY A 323 12.63 -19.44 -27.83
CA GLY A 323 13.98 -19.95 -27.56
C GLY A 323 14.49 -19.83 -26.12
N GLY A 324 13.63 -19.52 -25.13
CA GLY A 324 14.00 -19.45 -23.71
C GLY A 324 12.96 -20.09 -22.80
N MET A 325 13.32 -20.29 -21.52
CA MET A 325 12.44 -20.91 -20.51
C MET A 325 11.81 -19.82 -19.63
N ILE A 326 10.51 -19.93 -19.36
CA ILE A 326 9.77 -19.06 -18.44
C ILE A 326 8.89 -19.90 -17.50
N PRO A 327 8.50 -19.39 -16.32
CA PRO A 327 7.54 -20.08 -15.46
C PRO A 327 6.19 -20.24 -16.17
N SER A 328 5.53 -21.39 -15.98
CA SER A 328 4.20 -21.67 -16.52
C SER A 328 3.08 -20.98 -15.72
N THR A 329 3.36 -20.54 -14.49
CA THR A 329 2.42 -19.86 -13.61
C THR A 329 3.10 -18.68 -12.91
N THR A 330 2.36 -17.61 -12.67
CA THR A 330 2.82 -16.45 -11.90
C THR A 330 2.44 -16.54 -10.42
N GLU A 331 1.59 -17.50 -10.05
CA GLU A 331 1.14 -17.77 -8.68
C GLU A 331 2.26 -18.33 -7.79
N GLY A 332 2.23 -17.98 -6.50
CA GLY A 332 3.15 -18.49 -5.48
C GLY A 332 4.58 -17.90 -5.50
N LEU A 333 4.90 -17.06 -6.48
CA LEU A 333 6.15 -16.29 -6.49
C LEU A 333 6.13 -15.27 -5.34
N LYS A 334 7.28 -14.98 -4.72
CA LYS A 334 7.42 -14.01 -3.62
C LYS A 334 8.56 -13.04 -3.88
N MET A 335 8.35 -11.75 -3.61
CA MET A 335 9.38 -10.71 -3.77
C MET A 335 10.34 -10.72 -2.58
N THR A 336 11.34 -11.59 -2.63
CA THR A 336 12.44 -11.62 -1.65
C THR A 336 13.37 -10.41 -1.82
N LYS A 337 14.24 -10.15 -0.84
CA LYS A 337 15.28 -9.11 -0.93
C LYS A 337 16.09 -9.17 -2.23
N SER A 338 16.46 -10.36 -2.68
CA SER A 338 17.20 -10.53 -3.93
C SER A 338 16.39 -10.08 -5.15
N CYS A 339 15.07 -10.29 -5.15
CA CYS A 339 14.18 -9.78 -6.19
C CYS A 339 14.17 -8.24 -6.18
N TRP A 340 14.03 -7.62 -5.02
CA TRP A 340 14.07 -6.16 -4.87
C TRP A 340 15.42 -5.57 -5.29
N ASP A 341 16.54 -6.23 -4.99
CA ASP A 341 17.86 -5.82 -5.45
C ASP A 341 18.01 -5.87 -6.98
N MET A 342 17.46 -6.92 -7.62
CA MET A 342 17.45 -7.01 -9.08
C MET A 342 16.59 -5.91 -9.70
N LEU A 343 15.40 -5.66 -9.16
CA LEU A 343 14.52 -4.59 -9.61
C LEU A 343 15.21 -3.23 -9.48
N TYR A 344 15.78 -2.92 -8.31
CA TYR A 344 16.41 -1.64 -8.04
C TYR A 344 17.65 -1.41 -8.92
N ARG A 345 18.44 -2.47 -9.15
CA ARG A 345 19.65 -2.39 -9.97
C ARG A 345 19.33 -2.14 -11.45
N TRP A 346 18.29 -2.78 -11.98
CA TRP A 346 18.02 -2.81 -13.42
C TRP A 346 16.92 -1.86 -13.87
N PHE A 347 15.97 -1.55 -12.99
CA PHE A 347 14.83 -0.67 -13.24
C PHE A 347 14.61 0.37 -12.11
N PRO A 348 15.66 1.11 -11.70
CA PRO A 348 15.59 2.03 -10.56
C PRO A 348 14.52 3.12 -10.72
N THR A 349 14.30 3.60 -11.94
CA THR A 349 13.41 4.72 -12.26
C THR A 349 12.08 4.27 -12.86
N LEU A 350 11.84 2.97 -13.01
CA LEU A 350 10.58 2.47 -13.58
C LEU A 350 9.41 2.65 -12.61
N LEU A 351 9.70 2.58 -11.31
CA LEU A 351 8.73 2.79 -10.23
C LEU A 351 9.11 4.04 -9.45
N THR A 352 8.08 4.66 -8.86
CA THR A 352 8.17 5.84 -7.99
C THR A 352 7.73 5.44 -6.58
N PRO A 353 7.98 6.25 -5.54
CA PRO A 353 7.47 5.98 -4.20
C PRO A 353 5.95 5.72 -4.15
N TRP A 354 5.19 6.34 -5.06
CA TRP A 354 3.72 6.19 -5.15
C TRP A 354 3.28 5.00 -6.01
N THR A 355 4.09 4.54 -6.98
CA THR A 355 3.74 3.41 -7.86
C THR A 355 4.37 2.09 -7.43
N LEU A 356 5.22 2.09 -6.39
CA LEU A 356 5.91 0.89 -5.89
C LEU A 356 4.96 -0.21 -5.43
N ALA A 357 3.77 0.17 -4.94
CA ALA A 357 2.71 -0.75 -4.58
C ALA A 357 2.28 -1.67 -5.75
N SER A 358 2.27 -1.14 -6.99
CA SER A 358 1.76 -1.84 -8.18
C SER A 358 2.55 -3.09 -8.58
N ILE A 359 3.81 -3.24 -8.13
CA ILE A 359 4.58 -4.47 -8.35
C ILE A 359 4.28 -5.55 -7.32
N CYS A 360 3.69 -5.21 -6.18
CA CYS A 360 3.42 -6.18 -5.12
C CYS A 360 2.23 -7.06 -5.51
N SER A 361 2.35 -8.37 -5.28
CA SER A 361 1.22 -9.29 -5.52
C SER A 361 0.27 -9.41 -4.34
N ASN A 362 0.79 -9.15 -3.12
CA ASN A 362 0.08 -9.30 -1.87
C ASN A 362 0.61 -8.27 -0.86
N PHE A 363 -0.04 -8.21 0.30
CA PHE A 363 0.34 -7.28 1.37
C PHE A 363 1.71 -7.58 1.98
N GLU A 364 2.18 -8.83 1.91
CA GLU A 364 3.48 -9.23 2.45
C GLU A 364 4.64 -8.68 1.61
N ASP A 365 4.54 -8.75 0.27
CA ASP A 365 5.49 -8.14 -0.67
C ASP A 365 5.62 -6.62 -0.36
N TYR A 366 4.49 -5.94 -0.11
CA TYR A 366 4.46 -4.52 0.21
C TYR A 366 5.07 -4.19 1.58
N THR A 367 4.70 -4.95 2.60
CA THR A 367 5.27 -4.80 3.94
C THR A 367 6.79 -5.01 3.92
N THR A 368 7.26 -5.97 3.13
CA THR A 368 8.69 -6.25 2.95
C THR A 368 9.42 -5.04 2.37
N ILE A 369 8.93 -4.45 1.27
CA ILE A 369 9.60 -3.28 0.68
C ILE A 369 9.52 -2.05 1.59
N CYS A 370 8.41 -1.82 2.30
CA CYS A 370 8.32 -0.76 3.30
C CYS A 370 9.36 -0.93 4.42
N LYS A 371 9.56 -2.15 4.93
CA LYS A 371 10.61 -2.44 5.93
C LYS A 371 12.01 -2.21 5.36
N LEU A 372 12.28 -2.62 4.12
CA LEU A 372 13.57 -2.39 3.46
C LEU A 372 13.86 -0.90 3.27
N LEU A 373 12.86 -0.11 2.85
CA LEU A 373 12.96 1.36 2.77
C LEU A 373 13.22 1.97 4.15
N MET A 374 12.48 1.56 5.18
CA MET A 374 12.68 2.05 6.55
C MET A 374 14.03 1.67 7.16
N LEU A 375 14.71 0.64 6.63
CA LEU A 375 16.08 0.27 7.00
C LEU A 375 17.16 1.12 6.31
N GLY A 376 16.78 2.05 5.42
CA GLY A 376 17.71 2.90 4.68
C GLY A 376 18.13 2.34 3.32
N LEU A 377 17.49 1.27 2.83
CA LEU A 377 17.80 0.69 1.53
C LEU A 377 16.94 1.36 0.43
N TYR A 378 17.47 1.44 -0.79
CA TYR A 378 16.78 1.98 -1.97
C TYR A 378 16.40 3.48 -1.92
N HIS A 379 17.05 4.25 -1.04
CA HIS A 379 16.71 5.65 -0.81
C HIS A 379 16.85 6.57 -2.03
N ASP A 380 17.72 6.26 -2.99
CA ASP A 380 18.01 7.19 -4.09
C ASP A 380 16.82 7.39 -5.06
N HIS A 381 15.88 6.45 -5.13
CA HIS A 381 14.79 6.48 -6.11
C HIS A 381 13.39 6.19 -5.54
N TRP A 382 13.29 5.32 -4.53
CA TRP A 382 11.99 4.82 -4.06
C TRP A 382 11.60 5.34 -2.67
N PHE A 383 12.48 6.06 -1.99
CA PHE A 383 12.19 6.66 -0.69
C PHE A 383 11.68 8.08 -0.86
N ASP A 384 10.63 8.41 -0.13
CA ASP A 384 10.10 9.76 -0.01
C ASP A 384 10.18 10.19 1.47
N SER A 385 10.86 11.32 1.71
CA SER A 385 11.01 11.89 3.05
C SER A 385 9.70 12.41 3.63
N TYR A 386 8.74 12.78 2.79
CA TYR A 386 7.43 13.29 3.21
C TYR A 386 6.39 12.18 3.40
N ASN A 387 6.79 10.93 3.18
CA ASN A 387 5.90 9.79 3.31
C ASN A 387 5.52 9.54 4.77
N ILE A 388 4.24 9.27 5.01
CA ILE A 388 3.65 8.95 6.32
C ILE A 388 4.31 7.74 7.00
N LEU A 389 4.96 6.85 6.24
CA LEU A 389 5.77 5.74 6.78
C LEU A 389 6.84 6.22 7.78
N ASN A 390 7.42 7.41 7.56
CA ASN A 390 8.46 7.97 8.41
C ASN A 390 7.94 8.41 9.79
N ASP A 391 6.64 8.70 9.91
CA ASP A 391 6.01 9.07 11.16
C ASP A 391 5.64 7.84 12.02
N CYS A 392 5.52 6.65 11.40
CA CYS A 392 5.09 5.40 12.05
C CYS A 392 6.12 4.26 11.90
N THR A 393 7.41 4.53 12.11
CA THR A 393 8.48 3.56 11.81
C THR A 393 8.38 2.24 12.58
N ILE A 394 8.03 2.29 13.88
CA ILE A 394 7.85 1.08 14.70
C ILE A 394 6.65 0.28 14.20
N GLY A 395 5.58 0.98 13.81
CA GLY A 395 4.43 0.36 13.16
C GLY A 395 4.86 -0.44 11.94
N VAL A 396 5.63 0.17 11.03
CA VAL A 396 6.10 -0.47 9.81
C VAL A 396 6.99 -1.69 10.12
N TYR A 397 7.92 -1.57 11.08
CA TYR A 397 8.76 -2.70 11.51
C TYR A 397 7.95 -3.88 12.05
N LEU A 398 6.80 -3.61 12.68
CA LEU A 398 5.90 -4.61 13.26
C LEU A 398 4.69 -4.93 12.35
N GLY A 399 4.70 -4.50 11.09
CA GLY A 399 3.71 -4.90 10.08
C GLY A 399 2.49 -3.98 9.91
N PHE A 400 2.42 -2.87 10.65
CA PHE A 400 1.40 -1.83 10.45
C PHE A 400 1.89 -0.78 9.45
N ILE A 401 1.23 -0.72 8.29
CA ILE A 401 1.57 0.22 7.23
C ILE A 401 0.59 1.41 7.25
N PRO A 402 0.98 2.60 7.72
CA PRO A 402 0.09 3.76 7.70
C PRO A 402 -0.18 4.22 6.26
N SER A 403 -1.40 4.68 6.00
CA SER A 403 -1.82 5.15 4.68
C SER A 403 -2.23 6.62 4.68
N ARG A 404 -2.92 7.08 5.74
CA ARG A 404 -3.37 8.47 5.87
C ARG A 404 -3.51 8.88 7.33
N LYS A 405 -3.29 10.16 7.62
CA LYS A 405 -3.66 10.79 8.89
C LYS A 405 -4.51 12.03 8.64
N GLY A 406 -5.45 12.29 9.54
CA GLY A 406 -6.14 13.58 9.66
C GLY A 406 -5.71 14.23 10.97
N ASP A 407 -4.90 15.28 10.88
CA ASP A 407 -4.52 16.12 12.01
C ASP A 407 -5.21 17.47 11.85
N PHE A 408 -6.20 17.72 12.70
CA PHE A 408 -7.02 18.94 12.66
C PHE A 408 -6.77 19.83 13.87
N TYR A 409 -5.74 19.56 14.68
CA TYR A 409 -5.53 20.27 15.95
C TYR A 409 -5.44 21.79 15.76
N GLN A 410 -4.86 22.23 14.63
CA GLN A 410 -4.72 23.64 14.29
C GLN A 410 -6.02 24.31 13.84
N GLU A 411 -7.07 23.57 13.48
CA GLU A 411 -8.33 24.12 12.95
C GLU A 411 -9.42 24.22 14.02
N ILE A 412 -9.14 23.71 15.23
CA ILE A 412 -10.11 23.59 16.32
C ILE A 412 -10.21 24.89 17.10
N GLY A 413 -11.43 25.18 17.57
CA GLY A 413 -11.74 26.32 18.41
C GLY A 413 -12.65 27.34 17.73
N THR A 414 -12.85 28.46 18.42
CA THR A 414 -13.73 29.55 17.94
C THR A 414 -12.91 30.59 17.18
N ARG A 415 -13.33 30.90 15.96
CA ARG A 415 -12.72 31.91 15.09
C ARG A 415 -13.80 32.84 14.54
N GLN A 416 -13.42 34.09 14.27
CA GLN A 416 -14.27 35.01 13.54
C GLN A 416 -13.92 34.92 12.05
N GLU A 417 -14.87 34.46 11.25
CA GLU A 417 -14.77 34.36 9.78
C GLU A 417 -15.72 35.41 9.18
N GLY A 418 -15.21 36.62 8.93
CA GLY A 418 -16.02 37.75 8.47
C GLY A 418 -16.98 38.26 9.56
N GLU A 419 -18.28 38.26 9.28
CA GLU A 419 -19.33 38.69 10.22
C GLU A 419 -19.81 37.54 11.14
N LEU A 420 -19.33 36.31 10.91
CA LEU A 420 -19.77 35.12 11.66
C LEU A 420 -18.70 34.67 12.66
N PHE A 421 -19.14 34.27 13.83
CA PHE A 421 -18.38 33.45 14.77
C PHE A 421 -18.59 31.99 14.42
N VAL A 422 -17.49 31.28 14.14
CA VAL A 422 -17.49 29.86 13.77
C VAL A 422 -16.74 29.09 14.84
N GLN A 423 -17.35 28.04 15.37
CA GLN A 423 -16.68 27.07 16.24
C GLN A 423 -16.55 25.74 15.50
N ARG A 424 -15.32 25.20 15.44
CA ARG A 424 -15.03 23.90 14.84
C ARG A 424 -14.60 22.88 15.87
N GLU A 425 -15.13 21.66 15.74
CA GLU A 425 -14.71 20.47 16.46
C GLU A 425 -14.27 19.41 15.46
N SER A 426 -13.08 18.86 15.69
CA SER A 426 -12.53 17.80 14.84
C SER A 426 -11.89 16.71 15.69
N ARG A 427 -11.99 15.47 15.20
CA ARG A 427 -11.34 14.29 15.76
C ARG A 427 -10.17 13.90 14.87
N SER A 428 -9.02 13.68 15.49
CA SER A 428 -7.85 13.12 14.79
C SER A 428 -8.14 11.68 14.38
N TYR A 429 -7.65 11.27 13.20
CA TYR A 429 -7.77 9.88 12.74
C TYR A 429 -6.49 9.38 12.05
N LEU A 430 -6.29 8.07 12.08
CA LEU A 430 -5.19 7.37 11.44
C LEU A 430 -5.74 6.16 10.67
N CYS A 431 -5.42 6.10 9.39
CA CYS A 431 -5.70 4.96 8.53
C CYS A 431 -4.42 4.13 8.34
N GLY A 432 -4.55 2.82 8.34
CA GLY A 432 -3.45 1.91 8.07
C GLY A 432 -3.90 0.48 7.83
N HIS A 433 -2.94 -0.38 7.49
CA HIS A 433 -3.22 -1.75 7.08
C HIS A 433 -2.28 -2.75 7.78
N MET A 434 -2.76 -3.96 8.01
CA MET A 434 -1.93 -5.09 8.47
C MET A 434 -2.37 -6.40 7.79
N ALA A 435 -1.47 -7.38 7.70
CA ALA A 435 -1.74 -8.67 7.06
C ALA A 435 -2.81 -9.47 7.82
N ILE A 436 -3.76 -10.10 7.12
CA ILE A 436 -4.77 -10.95 7.77
C ILE A 436 -4.13 -12.20 8.42
N GLY A 437 -3.08 -12.74 7.78
CA GLY A 437 -2.39 -13.95 8.24
C GLY A 437 -1.40 -13.76 9.38
N ASP A 438 -1.11 -12.53 9.84
CA ASP A 438 -0.17 -12.29 10.93
C ASP A 438 -0.88 -12.38 12.30
N PRO A 439 -0.46 -13.29 13.21
CA PRO A 439 -1.02 -13.39 14.55
C PRO A 439 -0.99 -12.08 15.34
N LEU A 440 0.01 -11.22 15.10
CA LEU A 440 0.10 -9.91 15.75
C LEU A 440 -1.06 -9.01 15.35
N THR A 441 -1.62 -9.16 14.15
CA THR A 441 -2.74 -8.36 13.67
C THR A 441 -4.02 -8.65 14.44
N SER A 442 -4.32 -9.91 14.74
CA SER A 442 -5.46 -10.25 15.60
C SER A 442 -5.28 -9.68 17.01
N ALA A 443 -4.09 -9.85 17.60
CA ALA A 443 -3.81 -9.33 18.93
C ALA A 443 -3.89 -7.79 18.99
N PHE A 444 -3.43 -7.12 17.92
CA PHE A 444 -3.51 -5.67 17.76
C PHE A 444 -4.95 -5.18 17.64
N LEU A 445 -5.75 -5.85 16.81
CA LEU A 445 -7.17 -5.57 16.64
C LEU A 445 -7.91 -5.71 17.98
N ASP A 446 -7.70 -6.82 18.69
CA ASP A 446 -8.36 -7.10 19.96
C ASP A 446 -7.97 -6.07 21.03
N GLU A 447 -6.70 -5.66 21.07
CA GLU A 447 -6.23 -4.65 22.02
C GLU A 447 -6.82 -3.26 21.72
N LEU A 448 -6.86 -2.82 20.45
CA LEU A 448 -7.48 -1.55 20.09
C LEU A 448 -8.98 -1.52 20.39
N ARG A 449 -9.69 -2.64 20.17
CA ARG A 449 -11.12 -2.77 20.49
C ARG A 449 -11.43 -2.58 21.97
N LYS A 450 -10.51 -2.94 22.86
CA LYS A 450 -10.71 -2.81 24.32
C LYS A 450 -10.50 -1.37 24.82
N ARG A 451 -9.93 -0.47 24.01
CA ARG A 451 -9.65 0.94 24.37
C ARG A 451 -10.85 1.87 24.11
N THR A 452 -12.02 1.44 24.58
CA THR A 452 -13.33 2.08 24.30
C THR A 452 -13.48 3.50 24.85
N GLU A 453 -12.69 3.90 25.85
CA GLU A 453 -12.66 5.27 26.37
C GLU A 453 -11.93 6.24 25.42
N ARG A 454 -10.86 5.77 24.77
CA ARG A 454 -9.94 6.63 24.01
C ARG A 454 -10.22 6.62 22.51
N LEU A 455 -10.63 5.48 21.96
CA LEU A 455 -10.64 5.20 20.53
C LEU A 455 -12.02 4.79 20.02
N LEU A 456 -12.33 5.25 18.81
CA LEU A 456 -13.34 4.66 17.94
C LEU A 456 -12.59 3.94 16.81
N LEU A 457 -12.88 2.67 16.62
CA LEU A 457 -12.17 1.79 15.69
C LEU A 457 -13.12 1.31 14.60
N VAL A 458 -12.76 1.58 13.34
CA VAL A 458 -13.47 1.03 12.18
C VAL A 458 -12.55 0.05 11.49
N VAL A 459 -13.02 -1.20 11.34
CA VAL A 459 -12.25 -2.27 10.72
C VAL A 459 -13.07 -3.00 9.68
N TYR A 460 -12.43 -3.26 8.54
CA TYR A 460 -12.96 -4.08 7.47
C TYR A 460 -11.84 -4.83 6.76
N GLU A 461 -12.20 -5.97 6.18
CA GLU A 461 -11.31 -6.72 5.30
C GLU A 461 -11.14 -5.93 4.01
N GLY A 462 -9.93 -5.86 3.43
CA GLY A 462 -9.72 -5.06 2.22
C GLY A 462 -10.62 -5.45 1.04
N THR A 463 -11.04 -6.71 0.97
CA THR A 463 -11.96 -7.28 -0.04
C THR A 463 -13.43 -6.99 0.23
N ASN A 464 -13.81 -6.65 1.47
CA ASN A 464 -15.18 -6.45 1.89
C ASN A 464 -15.43 -4.99 2.28
N ALA A 465 -16.42 -4.36 1.65
CA ALA A 465 -16.77 -2.97 1.91
C ALA A 465 -17.59 -2.78 3.21
N ASP A 466 -18.10 -3.85 3.80
CA ASP A 466 -18.89 -3.81 5.03
C ASP A 466 -17.98 -3.60 6.24
N ALA A 467 -17.99 -2.36 6.73
CA ALA A 467 -17.17 -1.94 7.85
C ALA A 467 -17.87 -2.13 9.18
N THR A 468 -17.17 -2.79 10.10
CA THR A 468 -17.58 -2.91 11.50
C THR A 468 -17.03 -1.71 12.28
N VAL A 469 -17.92 -0.97 12.94
CA VAL A 469 -17.56 0.15 13.82
C VAL A 469 -17.62 -0.32 15.26
N HIS A 470 -16.55 -0.09 16.01
CA HIS A 470 -16.40 -0.49 17.41
C HIS A 470 -15.93 0.70 18.26
N PRO A 471 -16.66 1.07 19.33
CA PRO A 471 -18.03 0.67 19.67
C PRO A 471 -19.06 1.24 18.67
N SER A 472 -20.28 0.69 18.68
CA SER A 472 -21.42 1.21 17.92
C SER A 472 -21.90 2.53 18.54
N ASP A 473 -21.19 3.62 18.26
CA ASP A 473 -21.53 4.97 18.74
C ASP A 473 -22.53 5.64 17.78
N GLU A 474 -23.56 6.32 18.32
CA GLU A 474 -24.60 6.97 17.51
C GLU A 474 -24.14 8.32 16.90
N ASP A 475 -23.11 8.98 17.48
CA ASP A 475 -22.58 10.29 17.03
C ASP A 475 -21.14 10.20 16.46
N LEU A 476 -21.00 9.54 15.31
CA LEU A 476 -19.73 9.39 14.61
C LEU A 476 -19.51 10.47 13.52
N PHE A 477 -18.93 11.60 13.92
CA PHE A 477 -18.39 12.62 13.01
C PHE A 477 -16.85 12.64 13.02
N ILE A 478 -16.22 13.18 11.97
CA ILE A 478 -14.78 13.48 11.93
C ILE A 478 -14.53 14.97 12.16
N SER A 479 -15.28 15.84 11.48
CA SER A 479 -15.23 17.29 11.68
C SER A 479 -16.63 17.88 11.57
N ARG A 480 -16.93 18.83 12.44
CA ARG A 480 -18.20 19.57 12.46
C ARG A 480 -17.97 21.02 12.87
N TYR A 481 -18.83 21.91 12.41
CA TYR A 481 -18.81 23.32 12.74
C TYR A 481 -20.20 23.83 13.10
N ARG A 482 -20.24 24.93 13.85
CA ARG A 482 -21.43 25.74 14.05
C ARG A 482 -21.08 27.20 13.90
N ALA A 483 -21.99 27.98 13.34
CA ALA A 483 -21.75 29.38 13.01
C ALA A 483 -22.93 30.26 13.41
N THR A 484 -22.64 31.48 13.90
CA THR A 484 -23.67 32.50 14.20
C THR A 484 -23.07 33.90 14.13
N GLU A 485 -23.91 34.93 13.95
CA GLU A 485 -23.51 36.34 13.93
C GLU A 485 -23.09 36.86 15.31
N LYS A 486 -23.58 36.24 16.40
CA LYS A 486 -23.30 36.68 17.78
C LYS A 486 -22.65 35.57 18.60
N LEU A 487 -21.52 35.87 19.22
CA LEU A 487 -20.78 34.91 20.07
C LEU A 487 -21.65 34.26 21.15
N GLU A 488 -22.57 35.02 21.76
CA GLU A 488 -23.49 34.53 22.81
C GLU A 488 -24.47 33.46 22.32
N GLN A 489 -24.79 33.45 21.02
CA GLN A 489 -25.72 32.49 20.42
C GLN A 489 -25.02 31.22 19.94
N LEU A 490 -23.68 31.19 19.97
CA LEU A 490 -22.88 30.10 19.41
C LEU A 490 -23.12 28.80 20.15
N GLU A 491 -23.31 28.85 21.47
CA GLU A 491 -23.61 27.67 22.29
C GLU A 491 -24.91 26.96 21.92
N HIS A 492 -25.87 27.70 21.36
CA HIS A 492 -27.21 27.22 21.01
C HIS A 492 -27.38 26.93 19.51
N ALA A 493 -26.34 27.19 18.70
CA ALA A 493 -26.37 26.91 17.27
C ALA A 493 -26.19 25.41 16.99
N ASP A 494 -26.92 24.90 16.01
CA ASP A 494 -26.87 23.51 15.59
C ASP A 494 -25.52 23.18 14.94
N TRP A 495 -25.03 21.97 15.18
CA TRP A 495 -23.83 21.45 14.55
C TRP A 495 -24.10 20.99 13.12
N THR A 496 -23.26 21.42 12.19
CA THR A 496 -23.20 20.93 10.81
C THR A 496 -21.94 20.09 10.64
N THR A 497 -22.07 18.87 10.11
CA THR A 497 -20.91 17.99 9.89
C THR A 497 -20.22 18.33 8.57
N ASP A 498 -18.93 18.64 8.63
CA ASP A 498 -18.09 18.93 7.46
C ASP A 498 -17.51 17.65 6.83
N ILE A 499 -17.03 16.75 7.68
CA ILE A 499 -16.35 15.52 7.25
C ILE A 499 -16.99 14.34 7.98
N THR A 500 -17.51 13.40 7.21
CA THR A 500 -18.08 12.15 7.70
C THR A 500 -17.07 11.00 7.62
N LEU A 501 -17.36 9.89 8.30
CA LEU A 501 -16.60 8.65 8.12
C LEU A 501 -16.67 8.15 6.66
N GLU A 502 -17.81 8.30 6.01
CA GLU A 502 -17.96 7.87 4.60
C GLU A 502 -17.09 8.70 3.66
N ASP A 503 -16.85 9.98 3.94
CA ASP A 503 -15.90 10.79 3.16
C ASP A 503 -14.47 10.26 3.29
N VAL A 504 -14.06 9.87 4.50
CA VAL A 504 -12.75 9.24 4.73
C VAL A 504 -12.66 7.89 4.01
N LYS A 505 -13.71 7.06 4.08
CA LYS A 505 -13.79 5.77 3.37
C LYS A 505 -13.77 5.97 1.85
N ASN A 506 -14.47 6.97 1.33
CA ASN A 506 -14.53 7.27 -0.10
C ASN A 506 -13.20 7.79 -0.63
N ASP A 507 -12.47 8.63 0.12
CA ASP A 507 -11.10 9.00 -0.26
C ASP A 507 -10.16 7.79 -0.30
N LEU A 508 -10.25 6.89 0.69
CA LEU A 508 -9.47 5.64 0.68
C LEU A 508 -9.84 4.76 -0.52
N ARG A 509 -11.13 4.67 -0.88
CA ARG A 509 -11.60 3.95 -2.08
C ARG A 509 -11.11 4.60 -3.37
N LEU A 510 -11.20 5.93 -3.49
CA LEU A 510 -10.74 6.69 -4.66
C LEU A 510 -9.24 6.52 -4.90
N ARG A 511 -8.45 6.49 -3.82
CA ARG A 511 -7.02 6.17 -3.89
C ARG A 511 -6.79 4.72 -4.32
N LYS A 512 -7.58 3.76 -3.83
CA LYS A 512 -7.53 2.36 -4.30
C LYS A 512 -7.96 2.18 -5.76
N THR A 513 -8.84 3.04 -6.29
CA THR A 513 -9.25 2.98 -7.71
C THR A 513 -8.31 3.74 -8.63
N SER A 514 -7.61 4.78 -8.14
CA SER A 514 -6.63 5.55 -8.91
C SER A 514 -5.22 4.95 -8.85
N MET A 515 -4.90 4.22 -7.78
CA MET A 515 -3.75 3.34 -7.67
C MET A 515 -4.25 1.91 -7.82
N TYR A 516 -4.11 1.34 -9.00
CA TYR A 516 -4.45 -0.04 -9.33
C TYR A 516 -3.67 -1.02 -8.43
N ASP A 517 -4.21 -1.32 -7.24
CA ASP A 517 -3.45 -1.91 -6.14
C ASP A 517 -3.92 -3.34 -5.77
N PRO A 518 -3.18 -4.41 -6.14
CA PRO A 518 -3.45 -5.80 -5.74
C PRO A 518 -3.27 -6.05 -4.23
N ILE A 519 -2.63 -5.11 -3.51
CA ILE A 519 -2.25 -5.23 -2.10
C ILE A 519 -3.45 -5.40 -1.16
N VAL A 520 -4.64 -4.99 -1.61
CA VAL A 520 -5.85 -4.91 -0.78
C VAL A 520 -6.41 -6.29 -0.39
N VAL A 521 -6.12 -7.35 -1.15
CA VAL A 521 -6.84 -8.63 -1.03
C VAL A 521 -6.55 -9.37 0.29
N ASP A 522 -5.36 -9.21 0.89
CA ASP A 522 -4.93 -10.00 2.06
C ASP A 522 -4.66 -9.15 3.33
N SER A 523 -5.37 -8.02 3.49
CA SER A 523 -5.13 -7.08 4.60
C SER A 523 -6.38 -6.64 5.36
N TRP A 524 -6.23 -6.48 6.67
CA TRP A 524 -7.15 -5.73 7.51
C TRP A 524 -6.92 -4.22 7.33
N GLN A 525 -8.00 -3.48 7.20
CA GLN A 525 -8.01 -2.03 7.03
C GLN A 525 -8.47 -1.40 8.34
N PHE A 526 -7.64 -0.52 8.91
CA PHE A 526 -7.90 0.14 10.18
C PHE A 526 -8.17 1.62 9.93
N ILE A 527 -9.24 2.15 10.52
CA ILE A 527 -9.43 3.58 10.75
C ILE A 527 -9.56 3.77 12.26
N ILE A 528 -8.51 4.32 12.86
CA ILE A 528 -8.40 4.59 14.29
C ILE A 528 -8.73 6.06 14.49
N ILE A 529 -9.76 6.37 15.26
CA ILE A 529 -10.27 7.73 15.46
C ILE A 529 -10.24 8.05 16.95
N ASP A 530 -9.82 9.27 17.29
CA ASP A 530 -9.92 9.77 18.65
C ASP A 530 -11.38 9.97 19.05
N LYS A 531 -11.81 9.38 20.17
CA LYS A 531 -13.21 9.54 20.64
C LYS A 531 -13.50 10.99 21.06
N GLN A 532 -12.57 11.63 21.77
CA GLN A 532 -12.69 13.02 22.21
C GLN A 532 -12.17 13.97 21.12
N ALA A 533 -13.03 14.91 20.71
CA ALA A 533 -12.64 15.98 19.77
C ALA A 533 -11.66 16.95 20.45
N GLY A 534 -10.77 17.57 19.67
CA GLY A 534 -9.83 18.56 20.20
C GLY A 534 -8.50 18.02 20.74
N LEU A 535 -8.30 16.70 20.74
CA LEU A 535 -7.03 16.12 21.22
C LEU A 535 -5.89 16.31 20.21
N PRO A 536 -4.66 16.56 20.70
CA PRO A 536 -3.48 16.60 19.83
C PRO A 536 -3.26 15.23 19.18
N PHE A 537 -2.71 15.23 17.96
CA PHE A 537 -2.49 13.99 17.22
C PHE A 537 -1.47 13.09 17.95
N GLN A 538 -1.96 12.00 18.56
CA GLN A 538 -1.15 11.02 19.30
C GLN A 538 -1.35 9.58 18.80
N LEU A 539 -2.10 9.39 17.71
CA LEU A 539 -2.48 8.06 17.23
C LEU A 539 -1.27 7.20 16.81
N PHE A 540 -0.20 7.79 16.27
CA PHE A 540 1.04 7.04 16.01
C PHE A 540 1.69 6.51 17.28
N ASP A 541 1.73 7.32 18.34
CA ASP A 541 2.29 6.89 19.62
C ASP A 541 1.48 5.76 20.24
N ILE A 542 0.15 5.81 20.11
CA ILE A 542 -0.74 4.73 20.54
C ILE A 542 -0.44 3.44 19.75
N VAL A 543 -0.37 3.51 18.42
CA VAL A 543 -0.05 2.33 17.59
C VAL A 543 1.32 1.75 17.94
N HIS A 544 2.34 2.60 18.08
CA HIS A 544 3.68 2.18 18.47
C HIS A 544 3.71 1.50 19.83
N ASP A 545 3.07 2.11 20.83
CA ASP A 545 3.05 1.61 22.20
C ASP A 545 2.34 0.26 22.29
N VAL A 546 1.18 0.13 21.64
CA VAL A 546 0.40 -1.12 21.58
C VAL A 546 1.23 -2.23 20.91
N LEU A 547 1.81 -1.98 19.74
CA LEU A 547 2.54 -3.01 19.02
C LEU A 547 3.77 -3.48 19.81
N LEU A 548 4.52 -2.55 20.43
CA LEU A 548 5.67 -2.88 21.28
C LEU A 548 5.25 -3.74 22.48
N MET A 549 4.15 -3.38 23.14
CA MET A 549 3.60 -4.12 24.27
C MET A 549 3.25 -5.56 23.88
N LEU A 550 2.53 -5.74 22.77
CA LEU A 550 2.08 -7.06 22.30
C LEU A 550 3.25 -7.99 21.95
N VAL A 551 4.42 -7.43 21.59
CA VAL A 551 5.64 -8.20 21.34
C VAL A 551 6.58 -8.29 22.56
N GLY A 552 6.11 -7.88 23.74
CA GLY A 552 6.83 -8.02 25.01
C GLY A 552 7.84 -6.91 25.30
N ASP A 553 7.60 -5.70 24.79
CA ASP A 553 8.45 -4.51 24.97
C ASP A 553 9.96 -4.77 24.69
N PRO A 554 10.30 -5.35 23.53
CA PRO A 554 11.65 -5.76 23.20
C PRO A 554 12.58 -4.56 23.04
N SER A 555 13.85 -4.73 23.40
CA SER A 555 14.85 -3.69 23.14
C SER A 555 14.97 -3.37 21.64
N PRO A 556 15.37 -2.15 21.26
CA PRO A 556 15.58 -1.73 19.89
C PRO A 556 16.47 -2.69 19.07
N ARG A 557 17.50 -3.25 19.72
CA ARG A 557 18.38 -4.26 19.12
C ARG A 557 17.66 -5.56 18.79
N VAL A 558 16.70 -5.98 19.61
CA VAL A 558 15.89 -7.17 19.38
C VAL A 558 14.91 -6.93 18.23
N ILE A 559 14.27 -5.75 18.18
CA ILE A 559 13.42 -5.34 17.06
C ILE A 559 14.23 -5.37 15.76
N ALA A 560 15.42 -4.76 15.76
CA ALA A 560 16.26 -4.75 14.58
C ALA A 560 16.68 -6.15 14.10
N LYS A 561 17.08 -7.02 15.04
CA LYS A 561 17.36 -8.43 14.73
C LYS A 561 16.14 -9.13 14.12
N ARG A 562 14.94 -8.88 14.64
CA ARG A 562 13.69 -9.44 14.09
C ARG A 562 13.46 -8.95 12.66
N VAL A 563 13.49 -7.63 12.43
CA VAL A 563 13.25 -7.04 11.10
C VAL A 563 14.27 -7.56 10.09
N ILE A 564 15.57 -7.55 10.43
CA ILE A 564 16.61 -8.07 9.53
C ILE A 564 16.39 -9.55 9.25
N ARG A 565 16.05 -10.36 10.26
CA ARG A 565 15.79 -11.80 10.05
C ARG A 565 14.61 -12.08 9.15
N GLU A 566 13.61 -11.20 9.16
CA GLU A 566 12.39 -11.31 8.37
C GLU A 566 12.64 -10.98 6.90
N VAL A 567 13.34 -9.88 6.61
CA VAL A 567 13.45 -9.36 5.24
C VAL A 567 14.80 -9.65 4.57
N ILE A 568 15.87 -9.92 5.32
CA ILE A 568 17.21 -10.15 4.80
C ILE A 568 17.53 -11.65 4.78
N PRO A 569 18.07 -12.20 3.66
CA PRO A 569 18.41 -13.62 3.56
C PRO A 569 19.43 -14.08 4.63
N PRO A 570 19.27 -15.28 5.23
CA PRO A 570 20.12 -15.76 6.31
C PRO A 570 21.62 -15.68 6.07
N SER A 571 22.06 -15.91 4.82
CA SER A 571 23.47 -15.89 4.42
C SER A 571 24.17 -14.54 4.59
N VAL A 572 23.43 -13.43 4.68
CA VAL A 572 24.01 -12.07 4.75
C VAL A 572 23.52 -11.25 5.96
N GLN A 573 22.66 -11.81 6.83
CA GLN A 573 22.07 -11.09 7.97
C GLN A 573 23.12 -10.49 8.91
N GLU A 574 24.23 -11.20 9.18
CA GLU A 574 25.28 -10.74 10.08
C GLU A 574 25.97 -9.47 9.58
N ILE A 575 26.16 -9.35 8.26
CA ILE A 575 26.76 -8.17 7.63
C ILE A 575 25.88 -6.94 7.91
N TYR A 576 24.57 -7.09 7.72
CA TYR A 576 23.61 -6.00 7.94
C TYR A 576 23.45 -5.64 9.42
N LEU A 577 23.47 -6.64 10.32
CA LEU A 577 23.44 -6.39 11.76
C LEU A 577 24.67 -5.61 12.24
N ASN A 578 25.84 -5.88 11.67
CA ASN A 578 27.08 -5.18 12.01
C ASN A 578 27.12 -3.73 11.48
N GLN A 579 26.39 -3.43 10.40
CA GLN A 579 26.31 -2.10 9.78
C GLN A 579 25.16 -1.25 10.31
N LEU A 580 24.37 -1.77 11.23
CA LEU A 580 23.16 -1.13 11.70
C LEU A 580 23.45 -0.02 12.71
N ASN A 581 22.93 1.17 12.44
CA ASN A 581 22.79 2.25 13.40
C ASN A 581 21.36 2.27 13.96
N ILE A 582 21.27 2.41 15.29
CA ILE A 582 20.02 2.39 16.03
C ILE A 582 19.86 3.74 16.72
N ASN A 583 18.98 4.58 16.19
CA ASN A 583 18.60 5.84 16.80
C ASN A 583 17.30 5.65 17.58
N CYS A 584 17.31 5.92 18.87
CA CYS A 584 16.13 5.82 19.74
C CYS A 584 15.87 7.15 20.43
N SER A 585 14.60 7.53 20.57
CA SER A 585 14.22 8.60 21.50
C SER A 585 14.66 8.24 22.93
N PRO A 586 15.25 9.19 23.69
CA PRO A 586 15.64 8.97 25.09
C PRO A 586 14.44 8.68 26.02
N GLU A 587 13.21 8.92 25.55
CA GLU A 587 11.97 8.70 26.31
C GLU A 587 11.67 7.21 26.56
N ILE A 588 12.31 6.30 25.82
CA ILE A 588 12.02 4.86 25.89
C ILE A 588 13.09 4.14 26.70
N ARG A 589 12.74 3.73 27.93
CA ARG A 589 13.58 2.83 28.74
C ARG A 589 13.38 1.37 28.31
N PHE A 590 14.49 0.66 28.17
CA PHE A 590 14.52 -0.78 27.89
C PHE A 590 15.47 -1.48 28.87
N PRO A 591 15.11 -2.67 29.40
CA PRO A 591 13.81 -3.34 29.25
C PRO A 591 12.67 -2.59 29.95
N ALA A 592 11.42 -2.98 29.68
CA ALA A 592 10.26 -2.50 30.45
C ALA A 592 10.49 -2.74 31.97
N PRO A 593 9.77 -2.02 32.86
CA PRO A 593 9.89 -2.20 34.30
C PRO A 593 9.79 -3.69 34.71
N PRO A 594 10.47 -4.13 35.77
CA PRO A 594 10.43 -5.54 36.23
C PRO A 594 9.03 -5.98 36.69
N GLU A 595 8.81 -7.29 36.80
CA GLU A 595 7.55 -7.90 37.22
C GLU A 595 7.02 -7.37 38.56
N VAL A 596 5.70 -7.35 38.71
CA VAL A 596 5.01 -6.93 39.93
C VAL A 596 5.08 -8.07 40.94
N PHE A 597 5.90 -7.91 41.97
CA PHE A 597 5.96 -8.87 43.08
C PHE A 597 5.01 -8.43 44.20
N TYR A 598 3.98 -9.23 44.44
CA TYR A 598 3.09 -9.07 45.59
C TYR A 598 3.74 -9.67 46.83
N GLU A 599 4.07 -8.83 47.81
CA GLU A 599 4.35 -9.33 49.15
C GLU A 599 3.04 -9.43 49.94
N GLY A 600 2.76 -10.62 50.47
CA GLY A 600 1.61 -10.85 51.35
C GLY A 600 1.70 -10.02 52.64
N ASN A 601 0.54 -9.47 53.05
CA ASN A 601 0.33 -8.72 54.31
C ASN A 601 1.43 -7.72 54.69
N ARG A 602 1.67 -6.74 53.83
CA ARG A 602 2.42 -5.54 54.22
C ARG A 602 1.53 -4.56 55.00
N GLN A 603 1.93 -4.26 56.23
CA GLN A 603 1.34 -3.20 57.03
C GLN A 603 1.97 -1.86 56.62
N ARG A 604 1.25 -1.03 55.87
CA ARG A 604 1.68 0.35 55.58
C ARG A 604 0.70 1.35 56.18
N CYS A 605 1.25 2.31 56.90
CA CYS A 605 0.53 3.46 57.46
C CYS A 605 0.72 4.73 56.63
N TYR A 606 1.13 4.62 55.36
CA TYR A 606 1.23 5.77 54.48
C TYR A 606 -0.07 5.88 53.69
N ASN A 607 -1.04 6.62 54.23
CA ASN A 607 -2.20 7.06 53.48
C ASN A 607 -1.81 8.43 52.89
N PRO A 608 -1.39 8.51 51.61
CA PRO A 608 -1.06 9.79 51.01
C PRO A 608 -2.28 10.71 51.13
N ASP A 609 -2.04 11.99 51.44
CA ASP A 609 -3.10 12.99 51.51
C ASP A 609 -3.91 12.99 50.20
N ARG A 610 -5.23 13.13 50.31
CA ARG A 610 -6.14 13.20 49.15
C ARG A 610 -5.75 14.35 48.23
N GLY A 611 -5.23 15.45 48.78
CA GLY A 611 -4.69 16.56 47.99
C GLY A 611 -3.54 16.13 47.07
N ILE A 612 -2.60 15.33 47.59
CA ILE A 612 -1.45 14.79 46.84
C ILE A 612 -1.92 13.84 45.73
N LEU A 613 -2.92 13.01 46.01
CA LEU A 613 -3.52 12.10 45.02
C LEU A 613 -4.17 12.86 43.85
N ILE A 614 -4.93 13.91 44.15
CA ILE A 614 -5.59 14.75 43.14
C ILE A 614 -4.56 15.55 42.34
N GLU A 615 -3.54 16.10 43.00
CA GLU A 615 -2.45 16.82 42.34
C GLU A 615 -1.69 15.90 41.37
N HIS A 616 -1.37 14.67 41.80
CA HIS A 616 -0.75 13.68 40.92
C HIS A 616 -1.67 13.27 39.77
N GLN A 617 -2.99 13.17 39.98
CA GLN A 617 -3.94 12.87 38.91
C GLN A 617 -4.00 14.01 37.88
N GLN A 618 -4.01 15.27 38.34
CA GLN A 618 -3.99 16.45 37.47
C GLN A 618 -2.67 16.55 36.71
N LYS A 619 -1.54 16.33 37.39
CA LYS A 619 -0.22 16.28 36.77
C LYS A 619 -0.14 15.19 35.70
N ALA A 620 -0.67 14.01 36.02
CA ALA A 620 -0.73 12.89 35.08
C ALA A 620 -1.68 13.14 33.90
N ALA A 621 -2.65 14.05 34.04
CA ALA A 621 -3.50 14.50 32.94
C ALA A 621 -2.83 15.58 32.07
N SER A 622 -1.92 16.39 32.64
CA SER A 622 -1.24 17.49 31.94
C SER A 622 0.10 17.10 31.29
N GLU A 623 0.80 16.11 31.84
CA GLU A 623 2.06 15.59 31.29
C GLU A 623 1.78 14.39 30.38
N ASN A 624 2.41 14.32 29.21
CA ASN A 624 2.42 13.10 28.39
C ASN A 624 2.98 11.95 29.23
N GLN A 625 2.11 11.03 29.63
CA GLN A 625 2.44 10.02 30.62
C GLN A 625 3.55 9.08 30.17
N HIS A 626 4.40 8.72 31.12
CA HIS A 626 5.47 7.75 30.88
C HIS A 626 4.90 6.35 30.66
N ARG A 627 5.25 5.75 29.52
CA ARG A 627 5.02 4.33 29.17
C ARG A 627 5.20 3.36 30.34
N ASP A 628 6.26 3.54 31.13
CA ASP A 628 6.58 2.68 32.27
C ASP A 628 5.47 2.65 33.33
N THR A 629 4.82 3.80 33.57
CA THR A 629 3.67 3.91 34.48
C THR A 629 2.48 3.12 33.94
N ASN A 630 2.18 3.24 32.65
CA ASN A 630 1.09 2.52 32.01
C ASN A 630 1.31 1.00 32.03
N ARG A 631 2.54 0.54 31.76
CA ARG A 631 2.89 -0.89 31.89
C ARG A 631 2.72 -1.41 33.31
N PHE A 632 3.08 -0.62 34.33
CA PHE A 632 2.84 -1.01 35.72
C PHE A 632 1.33 -1.12 36.02
N ILE A 633 0.56 -0.09 35.67
CA ILE A 633 -0.91 -0.06 35.85
C ILE A 633 -1.54 -1.29 35.18
N ARG A 634 -1.18 -1.55 33.92
CA ARG A 634 -1.71 -2.65 33.14
C ARG A 634 -1.47 -4.00 33.80
N ARG A 635 -0.23 -4.29 34.23
CA ARG A 635 0.08 -5.57 34.90
C ARG A 635 -0.74 -5.78 36.16
N VAL A 636 -0.87 -4.74 36.99
CA VAL A 636 -1.68 -4.80 38.20
C VAL A 636 -3.14 -5.08 37.85
N ILE A 637 -3.66 -4.45 36.80
CA ILE A 637 -5.04 -4.64 36.32
C ILE A 637 -5.25 -6.02 35.72
N GLU A 638 -4.34 -6.53 34.88
CA GLU A 638 -4.41 -7.88 34.31
C GLU A 638 -4.46 -8.95 35.41
N ASP A 639 -3.64 -8.78 36.46
CA ASP A 639 -3.67 -9.67 37.63
C ASP A 639 -4.98 -9.54 38.41
N MET A 640 -5.50 -8.33 38.59
CA MET A 640 -6.81 -8.09 39.23
C MET A 640 -7.96 -8.71 38.44
N GLU A 641 -7.95 -8.61 37.11
CA GLU A 641 -8.94 -9.20 36.22
C GLU A 641 -8.84 -10.74 36.26
N ARG A 642 -7.63 -11.30 36.19
CA ARG A 642 -7.40 -12.75 36.32
C ARG A 642 -7.90 -13.30 37.66
N CYS A 643 -7.81 -12.50 38.72
CA CYS A 643 -8.33 -12.85 40.05
C CYS A 643 -9.84 -12.58 40.21
N GLY A 644 -10.52 -12.08 39.18
CA GLY A 644 -11.95 -11.77 39.19
C GLY A 644 -12.33 -10.55 40.03
N ILE A 645 -11.36 -9.73 40.46
CA ILE A 645 -11.59 -8.52 41.28
C ILE A 645 -12.27 -7.43 40.44
N ILE A 646 -11.94 -7.40 39.15
CA ILE A 646 -12.49 -6.49 38.15
C ILE A 646 -12.87 -7.27 36.88
N SER A 647 -13.65 -6.65 36.02
CA SER A 647 -14.00 -7.16 34.69
C SER A 647 -13.98 -6.03 33.67
N LEU A 648 -13.38 -6.25 32.51
CA LEU A 648 -13.40 -5.29 31.40
C LEU A 648 -14.84 -5.01 30.91
N SER A 649 -15.15 -3.75 30.67
CA SER A 649 -16.41 -3.33 30.03
C SER A 649 -16.32 -3.52 28.51
N THR A 650 -17.35 -4.09 27.92
CA THR A 650 -17.47 -4.26 26.46
C THR A 650 -18.00 -3.01 25.75
N GLU A 651 -18.69 -2.14 26.49
CA GLU A 651 -19.30 -0.92 25.98
C GLU A 651 -18.66 0.31 26.64
N TYR A 652 -18.78 1.44 25.97
CA TYR A 652 -18.30 2.70 26.51
C TYR A 652 -19.18 3.16 27.68
N GLU A 653 -18.55 3.45 28.80
CA GLU A 653 -19.14 4.13 29.95
C GLU A 653 -18.19 5.25 30.38
N GLU A 654 -18.73 6.40 30.77
CA GLU A 654 -17.89 7.49 31.29
C GLU A 654 -17.13 7.01 32.55
N PRO A 655 -15.80 7.08 32.56
CA PRO A 655 -15.01 6.64 33.71
C PRO A 655 -15.14 7.57 34.91
N GLN A 656 -15.41 7.01 36.08
CA GLN A 656 -15.55 7.75 37.34
C GLN A 656 -14.21 8.17 37.96
N THR A 657 -13.11 7.50 37.61
CA THR A 657 -11.76 7.83 38.06
C THR A 657 -10.72 7.18 37.15
N ARG A 658 -9.47 7.60 37.28
CA ARG A 658 -8.31 6.97 36.65
C ARG A 658 -7.24 6.63 37.68
N PRO A 659 -6.56 5.48 37.56
CA PRO A 659 -5.57 5.06 38.53
C PRO A 659 -4.34 5.97 38.52
N VAL A 660 -3.74 6.16 39.69
CA VAL A 660 -2.53 6.96 39.90
C VAL A 660 -1.48 6.10 40.60
N VAL A 661 -0.25 6.16 40.10
CA VAL A 661 0.89 5.46 40.71
C VAL A 661 1.63 6.43 41.62
N ILE A 662 1.80 6.06 42.89
CA ILE A 662 2.58 6.83 43.87
C ILE A 662 3.68 5.95 44.42
N GLN A 663 4.90 6.50 44.49
CA GLN A 663 6.00 5.82 45.16
C GLN A 663 5.86 5.99 46.68
N GLY A 664 5.71 4.88 47.40
CA GLY A 664 5.72 4.86 48.85
C GLY A 664 7.10 5.21 49.43
N ALA A 665 7.13 5.55 50.72
CA ALA A 665 8.36 5.95 51.42
C ALA A 665 9.48 4.89 51.42
N ASP A 666 9.15 3.62 51.16
CA ASP A 666 10.12 2.52 51.05
C ASP A 666 10.56 2.23 49.61
N GLY A 667 10.22 3.12 48.68
CA GLY A 667 10.62 3.07 47.28
C GLY A 667 9.75 2.19 46.38
N ALA A 668 8.76 1.46 46.93
CA ALA A 668 7.81 0.65 46.18
C ALA A 668 6.73 1.49 45.49
N LEU A 669 6.20 1.02 44.36
CA LEU A 669 5.09 1.67 43.68
C LEU A 669 3.75 1.14 44.20
N ASP A 670 2.85 2.06 44.52
CA ASP A 670 1.48 1.81 44.98
C ASP A 670 0.46 2.35 43.98
N LEU A 671 -0.58 1.58 43.67
CA LEU A 671 -1.67 1.97 42.76
C LEU A 671 -2.91 2.47 43.53
N TYR A 672 -3.32 3.73 43.28
CA TYR A 672 -4.47 4.37 43.92
C TYR A 672 -5.58 4.71 42.92
N PHE A 673 -6.84 4.74 43.38
CA PHE A 673 -8.03 5.10 42.59
C PHE A 673 -8.76 6.27 43.26
N PRO A 674 -8.43 7.53 42.92
CA PRO A 674 -9.02 8.71 43.53
C PRO A 674 -10.44 8.96 42.99
N TYR A 675 -11.44 8.33 43.59
CA TYR A 675 -12.83 8.66 43.30
C TYR A 675 -13.16 10.05 43.83
N ASP A 676 -13.68 10.91 42.96
CA ASP A 676 -14.31 12.14 43.41
C ASP A 676 -15.81 11.90 43.61
N PHE A 677 -16.21 11.74 44.87
CA PHE A 677 -17.62 11.67 45.21
C PHE A 677 -18.29 13.05 45.26
N GLY A 678 -17.57 14.17 45.06
CA GLY A 678 -18.14 15.52 44.95
C GLY A 678 -19.28 15.82 45.93
N THR A 679 -20.30 16.54 45.43
CA THR A 679 -21.62 16.73 46.05
C THR A 679 -22.55 15.53 45.90
N LEU A 680 -22.10 14.42 45.28
CA LEU A 680 -22.66 13.08 45.45
C LEU A 680 -22.24 12.52 46.81
N SER A 681 -22.34 13.34 47.87
CA SER A 681 -22.71 12.81 49.17
C SER A 681 -23.84 11.84 48.89
N PRO A 682 -23.75 10.57 49.34
CA PRO A 682 -24.86 9.66 49.17
C PRO A 682 -26.09 10.41 49.66
N VAL A 683 -27.15 10.46 48.84
CA VAL A 683 -28.42 11.01 49.28
C VAL A 683 -28.62 10.46 50.69
N PRO A 684 -28.70 11.31 51.74
CA PRO A 684 -28.54 10.88 53.13
C PRO A 684 -29.57 9.81 53.55
N GLU A 685 -30.60 9.61 52.72
CA GLU A 685 -31.63 8.58 52.82
C GLU A 685 -31.15 7.15 52.48
N LEU A 686 -30.00 6.94 51.83
CA LEU A 686 -29.64 5.63 51.24
C LEU A 686 -28.28 5.02 51.66
N THR A 687 -27.49 5.71 52.47
CA THR A 687 -26.37 5.09 53.20
C THR A 687 -26.57 5.30 54.69
N PRO A 688 -26.78 4.24 55.50
CA PRO A 688 -26.78 4.41 56.94
C PRO A 688 -25.40 4.97 57.33
N SER A 689 -25.40 6.19 57.87
CA SER A 689 -24.26 6.74 58.58
C SER A 689 -24.02 5.84 59.79
N LEU A 690 -23.14 4.86 59.64
CA LEU A 690 -22.57 4.17 60.78
C LEU A 690 -21.61 5.18 61.41
N THR A 691 -22.04 5.81 62.49
CA THR A 691 -21.14 6.58 63.35
C THR A 691 -20.08 5.63 63.85
N LEU A 692 -18.89 5.72 63.25
CA LEU A 692 -17.73 5.01 63.76
C LEU A 692 -17.51 5.50 65.19
N PRO A 693 -17.32 4.57 66.14
CA PRO A 693 -17.10 4.98 67.52
C PRO A 693 -15.79 5.76 67.64
N PRO A 694 -15.63 6.58 68.70
CA PRO A 694 -14.41 7.31 68.98
C PRO A 694 -13.16 6.43 68.87
N SER A 695 -12.04 6.98 68.38
CA SER A 695 -10.81 6.22 68.11
C SER A 695 -10.19 5.57 69.37
N ASP A 696 -10.57 6.06 70.54
CA ASP A 696 -10.19 5.59 71.87
C ASP A 696 -11.18 4.61 72.49
N CYS A 697 -12.37 4.39 71.93
CA CYS A 697 -13.44 3.60 72.56
C CYS A 697 -13.01 2.19 73.01
N LEU A 698 -12.24 1.47 72.18
CA LEU A 698 -11.70 0.14 72.50
C LEU A 698 -10.63 0.22 73.59
N THR A 699 -9.87 1.30 73.62
CA THR A 699 -8.84 1.56 74.64
C THR A 699 -9.48 1.89 75.98
N GLU A 700 -10.52 2.72 75.99
CA GLU A 700 -11.32 3.04 77.17
C GLU A 700 -12.01 1.81 77.72
N PHE A 701 -12.66 1.01 76.85
CA PHE A 701 -13.25 -0.26 77.22
C PHE A 701 -12.22 -1.21 77.84
N ALA A 702 -11.07 -1.39 77.20
CA ALA A 702 -10.02 -2.26 77.71
C ALA A 702 -9.51 -1.82 79.09
N LYS A 703 -9.32 -0.51 79.31
CA LYS A 703 -8.92 0.05 80.60
C LYS A 703 -10.01 -0.17 81.66
N ALA A 704 -11.26 0.14 81.36
CA ALA A 704 -12.39 -0.01 82.28
C ALA A 704 -12.63 -1.49 82.66
N PHE A 705 -12.47 -2.39 81.70
CA PHE A 705 -12.62 -3.84 81.93
C PHE A 705 -11.46 -4.39 82.77
N LYS A 706 -10.20 -3.99 82.49
CA LYS A 706 -9.03 -4.39 83.28
C LYS A 706 -9.08 -3.90 84.73
N GLN A 707 -9.66 -2.71 84.96
CA GLN A 707 -9.92 -2.20 86.31
C GLN A 707 -10.90 -3.09 87.09
N LYS A 708 -11.96 -3.59 86.45
CA LYS A 708 -12.94 -4.49 87.07
C LYS A 708 -12.46 -5.94 87.19
N HIS A 709 -11.56 -6.36 86.30
CA HIS A 709 -11.02 -7.72 86.24
C HIS A 709 -9.48 -7.69 86.12
N PRO A 710 -8.76 -7.56 87.25
CA PRO A 710 -7.30 -7.37 87.25
C PRO A 710 -6.52 -8.52 86.59
N SER A 711 -7.07 -9.74 86.60
CA SER A 711 -6.49 -10.93 85.96
C SER A 711 -6.76 -11.03 84.46
N ALA A 712 -7.63 -10.18 83.89
CA ALA A 712 -7.98 -10.25 82.47
C ALA A 712 -6.80 -9.85 81.56
N ILE A 713 -6.56 -10.59 80.49
CA ILE A 713 -5.56 -10.25 79.47
C ILE A 713 -6.29 -9.69 78.26
N MET A 714 -5.95 -8.45 77.88
CA MET A 714 -6.48 -7.82 76.68
C MET A 714 -5.38 -7.79 75.61
N ALA A 715 -5.71 -8.26 74.41
CA ALA A 715 -4.84 -8.19 73.24
C ALA A 715 -5.40 -7.22 72.22
N LYS A 716 -4.56 -6.28 71.75
CA LYS A 716 -4.90 -5.41 70.63
C LYS A 716 -4.46 -6.08 69.34
N GLY A 717 -5.43 -6.53 68.54
CA GLY A 717 -5.21 -6.99 67.17
C GLY A 717 -5.66 -5.96 66.15
N SER A 718 -5.05 -5.96 64.97
CA SER A 718 -5.58 -5.28 63.79
C SER A 718 -6.05 -6.34 62.81
N ILE A 719 -7.31 -6.28 62.39
CA ILE A 719 -7.79 -7.10 61.27
C ILE A 719 -7.48 -6.34 59.99
N LEU A 720 -6.46 -6.80 59.26
CA LEU A 720 -6.21 -6.33 57.90
C LEU A 720 -7.22 -7.02 56.98
N MET A 721 -8.38 -6.39 56.77
CA MET A 721 -9.34 -6.90 55.79
C MET A 721 -8.75 -6.78 54.39
N HIS A 722 -8.52 -7.92 53.74
CA HIS A 722 -8.33 -7.98 52.29
C HIS A 722 -9.66 -7.66 51.62
N TYR A 723 -9.94 -6.39 51.34
CA TYR A 723 -11.17 -5.97 50.66
C TYR A 723 -11.39 -6.70 49.33
N CYS A 724 -10.30 -7.13 48.68
CA CYS A 724 -10.28 -7.98 47.49
C CYS A 724 -10.97 -9.34 47.67
N ALA A 725 -11.13 -9.82 48.90
CA ALA A 725 -11.75 -11.10 49.24
C ALA A 725 -13.26 -10.99 49.55
N TRP A 726 -13.82 -9.79 49.55
CA TRP A 726 -15.23 -9.55 49.86
C TRP A 726 -15.95 -9.15 48.57
N PRO A 727 -16.98 -9.89 48.12
CA PRO A 727 -17.73 -9.53 46.92
C PRO A 727 -18.40 -8.17 47.11
N MET A 728 -18.45 -7.34 46.05
CA MET A 728 -19.32 -6.17 46.07
C MET A 728 -20.75 -6.64 46.28
N PRO A 729 -21.50 -6.08 47.26
CA PRO A 729 -22.93 -6.31 47.27
C PRO A 729 -23.48 -5.86 45.92
N SER A 730 -24.31 -6.70 45.29
CA SER A 730 -25.03 -6.39 44.08
C SER A 730 -26.07 -5.31 44.38
N VAL A 731 -25.62 -4.09 44.65
CA VAL A 731 -26.48 -2.93 44.80
C VAL A 731 -26.95 -2.62 43.39
N LYS A 732 -28.06 -3.23 42.98
CA LYS A 732 -28.88 -2.75 41.87
C LYS A 732 -29.38 -1.35 42.26
N ARG A 733 -28.52 -0.34 42.13
CA ARG A 733 -28.91 1.05 42.28
C ARG A 733 -29.93 1.32 41.17
N LEU A 734 -31.09 1.85 41.57
CA LEU A 734 -32.12 2.41 40.70
C LEU A 734 -31.49 3.42 39.73
N GLY A 735 -31.05 2.97 38.55
CA GLY A 735 -30.61 3.82 37.45
C GLY A 735 -29.22 4.48 37.51
N LYS A 736 -28.30 4.10 38.42
CA LYS A 736 -26.91 4.60 38.41
C LYS A 736 -25.91 3.50 38.02
N SER A 737 -24.97 3.82 37.13
CA SER A 737 -23.96 2.90 36.58
C SER A 737 -23.15 2.19 37.67
N ARG A 738 -22.67 0.98 37.35
CA ARG A 738 -21.75 0.22 38.21
C ARG A 738 -20.52 1.09 38.51
N LEU A 739 -19.87 0.84 39.66
CA LEU A 739 -18.60 1.53 39.94
C LEU A 739 -17.55 1.12 38.90
N ASN A 740 -17.05 2.08 38.14
CA ASN A 740 -16.13 1.86 37.03
C ASN A 740 -14.85 2.70 37.19
N PHE A 741 -13.82 2.42 36.40
CA PHE A 741 -12.63 3.26 36.25
C PHE A 741 -12.04 3.08 34.86
N GLY A 742 -11.35 4.12 34.39
CA GLY A 742 -10.67 4.16 33.11
C GLY A 742 -9.17 4.06 33.31
N THR A 743 -8.47 3.33 32.45
CA THR A 743 -7.01 3.40 32.38
C THR A 743 -6.59 4.49 31.42
N TRP A 744 -5.39 5.03 31.60
CA TRP A 744 -4.87 6.04 30.68
C TRP A 744 -4.62 5.54 29.25
N GLU A 745 -4.53 4.21 29.07
CA GLU A 745 -4.51 3.56 27.75
C GLU A 745 -5.89 3.53 27.07
N GLY A 746 -6.98 3.76 27.81
CA GLY A 746 -8.35 3.85 27.31
C GLY A 746 -9.26 2.65 27.63
N HIS A 747 -8.84 1.72 28.49
CA HIS A 747 -9.66 0.59 28.94
C HIS A 747 -10.60 0.98 30.07
N ILE A 748 -11.85 0.49 30.04
CA ILE A 748 -12.83 0.71 31.10
C ILE A 748 -13.09 -0.60 31.85
N TYR A 749 -12.99 -0.57 33.17
CA TYR A 749 -13.20 -1.74 34.02
C TYR A 749 -14.30 -1.50 35.05
N HIS A 750 -15.09 -2.56 35.29
CA HIS A 750 -16.02 -2.66 36.41
C HIS A 750 -15.39 -3.42 37.57
N TRP A 751 -15.86 -3.13 38.76
CA TRP A 751 -15.41 -3.83 39.95
C TRP A 751 -16.41 -4.88 40.43
N ASN A 752 -15.86 -6.04 40.79
CA ASN A 752 -16.60 -7.20 41.31
C ASN A 752 -16.41 -7.39 42.83
N ALA A 753 -15.36 -6.80 43.42
CA ALA A 753 -15.04 -6.91 44.85
C ALA A 753 -15.07 -5.55 45.58
N MET A 754 -15.41 -5.58 46.88
CA MET A 754 -15.51 -4.41 47.76
C MET A 754 -14.17 -3.65 47.79
N ARG A 755 -14.26 -2.33 47.96
CA ARG A 755 -13.10 -1.44 48.02
C ARG A 755 -13.02 -0.74 49.37
N LYS A 756 -11.81 -0.51 49.84
CA LYS A 756 -11.54 0.61 50.75
C LYS A 756 -11.52 1.88 49.90
N CYS A 757 -11.90 3.04 50.44
CA CYS A 757 -11.77 4.35 49.76
C CYS A 757 -10.32 4.70 49.33
N SER A 758 -9.36 3.81 49.56
CA SER A 758 -7.96 3.89 49.15
C SER A 758 -7.46 2.45 49.04
N ILE A 759 -7.41 1.88 47.84
CA ILE A 759 -6.72 0.60 47.61
C ILE A 759 -5.22 0.91 47.48
N ILE A 760 -4.39 0.13 48.15
CA ILE A 760 -2.93 0.16 48.09
C ILE A 760 -2.50 -1.18 47.50
N ILE A 761 -1.86 -1.19 46.32
CA ILE A 761 -1.25 -2.38 45.73
C ILE A 761 0.25 -2.12 45.57
N SER A 762 1.07 -2.77 46.38
CA SER A 762 2.50 -2.51 46.49
C SER A 762 3.37 -3.54 45.77
N SER A 763 4.43 -3.10 45.08
CA SER A 763 5.51 -3.97 44.56
C SER A 763 6.92 -3.47 44.90
N ARG A 764 7.85 -4.38 45.26
CA ARG A 764 9.26 -4.05 45.57
C ARG A 764 10.21 -4.56 44.48
N LYS A 765 11.23 -3.75 44.17
CA LYS A 765 12.49 -4.19 43.54
C LYS A 765 13.43 -4.75 44.61
N ASN A 766 13.91 -5.98 44.44
CA ASN A 766 15.12 -6.44 45.12
C ASN A 766 16.31 -6.18 44.20
N ASN A 767 17.25 -5.36 44.64
CA ASN A 767 18.60 -5.36 44.08
C ASN A 767 19.32 -6.58 44.67
N PHE A 768 19.76 -7.49 43.82
CA PHE A 768 20.89 -8.38 44.11
C PHE A 768 22.11 -7.85 43.38
#